data_AF-A0A846CW71-F1
#
_entry.id   AF-A0A846CW71-F1
#
_cell.length_a   1.000
_cell.length_b   1.000
_cell.length_c   1.000
_cell.angle_alpha   90.00
_cell.angle_beta   90.00
_cell.angle_gamma   90.00
#
_symmetry.space_group_name_H-M   'P 1'
#
loop_
_entity.id
_entity.type
_entity.pdbx_description
1 polymer ?
#
loop_
_entity_poly.entity_id
_entity_poly.type
_entity_poly.pdbx_seq_one_letter_code
_entity_poly.pdbx_strand_id
1 'polypeptide(L)'
;MSNSLLVPINLDALCLANDELVLDTMADYSLLPYKYQDETHGSGQDNLSEQILAPLFNQQLTLEAGIHLHWSIPDALTTGTHETFTTFPQVPNRWLIIRQGGSKEDKQWVIESDYLYPERPAEDDSAPPKAINILIDPPDLSTVDPNDASTYQYQRYRYMGRSWELGEWQSDSTSKEYAAALTAVGTNANVPVLDTVKVTFAAFYPNSYSVFGFHDPDYPTQTPEEGLQYDVVGWYSDGGQDCIQEFLAENSGVTDSEELLALLQEDFSWTIEPTEAIPPQTIYHSRITFSGSGGSVDPDLSQPNLAVGDSPAEALAAYLANSYPNKDQAIDEDPNNTIGKVVEEQLEALQILQKLESQKLDMYAKFRQGRHEVGFGTEKNGYLWSIMPQVSKNESETTDTSQQNDLTLPDDLAQSLNQLNIIQEQYNQAQLDIESLQRRLYSQWYIYEKGDPNFYGDVNDYSLVPLRTAMAAAGEIEFSGQGTSTTVTAKTLPFQVISRLNFYFTDYVEIMDNAAGNDFSGWAEMNVEFANCGVTLSDNRTVEADNPGGDFSEGKTWNVIDGGQTYPVKVEGGILTIYIPPTASQIAYNLVNAIRNLGSAIASYTTSTTQYRLSQVPSENYWRPSDPFVLLTGDAAKASNRFGQDGRLRDDDLLQCYPIDFEVTNITSDINGLLAQIDSLKPQSGEDSINFNTWNQQPWNPFAFEWNVLNYPSREMTEGVVQDYQANQILDNYSLEPNAIDLQLKPGKESSFVENGNSYTGFSILTPSVGEELSGQLTRYLDAQLLPTYYYENNIPEDDQTPDYLSENFETVKSWYEATDDVQGMTDEQKAQDTIYVALWAYEQMETLDCQAQTIGGFNDTIMLSQPTLQLEVDDPLSTNDVAQFITDQVRWTLGDSTIQYEFLDGDIFNPIRSGGMTIDQLWLVDSYGRHFTVIDPNAGQVDLVTSSRMTPPDSSAIYQFLLAPRLAQHARLNFHWLSANEPSEIEMTTKPARNPVCGWIVPNRKN
;
A
#
# COMPACT_ATOMS: atom_id res chain seq x y z
N MET A 1 -30.02 -27.39 -11.06
CA MET A 1 -28.66 -26.93 -10.69
C MET A 1 -28.80 -25.44 -10.59
N SER A 2 -28.33 -24.83 -9.51
CA SER A 2 -28.34 -23.36 -9.39
C SER A 2 -27.52 -22.76 -10.53
N ASN A 3 -27.98 -21.63 -11.07
CA ASN A 3 -27.37 -21.01 -12.25
C ASN A 3 -26.43 -19.86 -11.87
N SER A 4 -26.67 -19.22 -10.71
CA SER A 4 -25.87 -18.08 -10.24
C SER A 4 -25.62 -18.17 -8.73
N LEU A 5 -24.50 -17.63 -8.27
CA LEU A 5 -24.14 -17.44 -6.88
C LEU A 5 -24.51 -16.03 -6.45
N LEU A 6 -25.44 -15.89 -5.51
CA LEU A 6 -25.76 -14.59 -4.92
C LEU A 6 -24.72 -14.25 -3.84
N VAL A 7 -23.99 -13.16 -4.06
CA VAL A 7 -22.97 -12.62 -3.16
C VAL A 7 -23.56 -11.39 -2.44
N PRO A 8 -23.73 -11.42 -1.11
CA PRO A 8 -24.16 -10.26 -0.34
C PRO A 8 -23.16 -9.11 -0.44
N ILE A 9 -23.65 -7.87 -0.51
CA ILE A 9 -22.82 -6.66 -0.39
C ILE A 9 -23.43 -5.68 0.61
N ASN A 10 -22.60 -4.80 1.18
CA ASN A 10 -23.07 -3.76 2.08
C ASN A 10 -23.61 -2.56 1.28
N LEU A 11 -24.67 -1.91 1.77
CA LEU A 11 -25.32 -0.77 1.14
C LEU A 11 -25.66 0.29 2.18
N ASP A 12 -25.10 1.48 1.99
CA ASP A 12 -25.42 2.66 2.79
C ASP A 12 -26.33 3.61 2.02
N ALA A 13 -27.08 4.43 2.77
CA ALA A 13 -27.85 5.54 2.22
C ALA A 13 -27.63 6.83 3.04
N LEU A 14 -27.09 7.86 2.41
CA LEU A 14 -27.05 9.23 2.95
C LEU A 14 -28.29 10.00 2.47
N CYS A 15 -29.09 10.51 3.42
CA CYS A 15 -30.39 11.14 3.12
C CYS A 15 -30.35 12.66 3.38
N LEU A 16 -30.40 13.46 2.31
CA LEU A 16 -30.19 14.89 2.34
C LEU A 16 -31.48 15.67 2.06
N ALA A 17 -31.86 16.56 2.97
CA ALA A 17 -32.98 17.48 2.77
C ALA A 17 -32.63 18.73 1.96
N ASN A 18 -31.35 19.12 1.98
CA ASN A 18 -30.79 20.25 1.24
C ASN A 18 -29.42 19.81 0.70
N ASP A 19 -28.90 20.57 -0.26
CA ASP A 19 -27.55 20.37 -0.77
C ASP A 19 -26.52 20.48 0.37
N GLU A 20 -25.48 19.65 0.33
CA GLU A 20 -24.42 19.56 1.34
C GLU A 20 -23.04 19.66 0.69
N LEU A 21 -22.14 20.44 1.31
CA LEU A 21 -20.75 20.53 0.87
C LEU A 21 -19.92 19.45 1.54
N VAL A 22 -19.19 18.70 0.72
CA VAL A 22 -18.32 17.60 1.13
C VAL A 22 -16.93 17.77 0.53
N LEU A 23 -15.98 16.95 0.97
CA LEU A 23 -14.67 16.84 0.35
C LEU A 23 -14.82 16.44 -1.14
N ASP A 24 -13.94 16.99 -1.96
CA ASP A 24 -13.95 16.73 -3.40
C ASP A 24 -13.41 15.34 -3.74
N THR A 25 -13.56 14.92 -5.00
CA THR A 25 -12.86 13.76 -5.55
C THR A 25 -11.36 13.93 -5.36
N MET A 26 -10.65 12.83 -5.08
CA MET A 26 -9.21 12.89 -4.78
C MET A 26 -8.37 13.42 -5.96
N ALA A 27 -8.85 13.23 -7.20
CA ALA A 27 -8.24 13.77 -8.40
C ALA A 27 -9.29 14.19 -9.45
N ASP A 28 -9.10 15.37 -10.05
CA ASP A 28 -9.85 15.86 -11.20
C ASP A 28 -8.99 15.87 -12.47
N TYR A 29 -9.04 14.78 -13.23
CA TYR A 29 -8.32 14.61 -14.49
C TYR A 29 -8.79 15.60 -15.58
N SER A 30 -9.94 16.27 -15.41
CA SER A 30 -10.39 17.29 -16.37
C SER A 30 -9.50 18.54 -16.38
N LEU A 31 -8.69 18.72 -15.34
CA LEU A 31 -7.72 19.81 -15.22
C LEU A 31 -6.38 19.51 -15.92
N LEU A 32 -6.17 18.28 -16.42
CA LEU A 32 -4.96 17.93 -17.17
C LEU A 32 -4.83 18.77 -18.45
N PRO A 33 -3.64 19.28 -18.77
CA PRO A 33 -3.41 19.94 -20.05
C PRO A 33 -3.37 18.93 -21.20
N TYR A 34 -3.95 19.30 -22.35
CA TYR A 34 -3.89 18.49 -23.57
C TYR A 34 -4.09 19.35 -24.82
N LYS A 35 -3.76 18.78 -25.98
CA LYS A 35 -4.13 19.33 -27.29
C LYS A 35 -5.24 18.47 -27.88
N TYR A 36 -6.24 19.09 -28.49
CA TYR A 36 -7.32 18.39 -29.16
C TYR A 36 -7.78 19.21 -30.37
N GLN A 37 -7.80 18.61 -31.57
CA GLN A 37 -8.22 19.27 -32.81
C GLN A 37 -7.55 20.65 -33.05
N ASP A 38 -6.23 20.70 -32.88
CA ASP A 38 -5.35 21.88 -32.98
C ASP A 38 -5.60 22.99 -31.93
N GLU A 39 -6.44 22.73 -30.94
CA GLU A 39 -6.70 23.62 -29.81
C GLU A 39 -5.96 23.16 -28.55
N THR A 40 -5.54 24.11 -27.73
CA THR A 40 -4.85 23.85 -26.46
C THR A 40 -5.83 24.04 -25.31
N HIS A 41 -6.00 23.00 -24.49
CA HIS A 41 -6.85 23.01 -23.31
C HIS A 41 -5.99 23.00 -22.04
N GLY A 42 -6.39 23.84 -21.09
CA GLY A 42 -5.65 24.04 -19.84
C GLY A 42 -4.34 24.82 -20.01
N SER A 43 -3.62 24.96 -18.91
CA SER A 43 -2.24 25.46 -18.87
C SER A 43 -1.41 24.45 -18.10
N GLY A 44 -0.24 24.08 -18.60
CA GLY A 44 0.65 23.20 -17.85
C GLY A 44 1.27 23.92 -16.66
N GLN A 45 0.96 23.49 -15.44
CA GLN A 45 1.72 23.83 -14.24
C GLN A 45 2.95 22.94 -14.09
N ASP A 46 3.89 23.38 -13.26
CA ASP A 46 5.02 22.53 -12.87
C ASP A 46 4.38 21.45 -11.98
N ASN A 47 4.31 20.21 -12.49
CA ASN A 47 3.74 19.00 -11.89
C ASN A 47 2.27 18.79 -12.28
N LEU A 48 2.05 17.84 -13.19
CA LEU A 48 0.70 17.47 -13.63
C LEU A 48 -0.16 16.93 -12.50
N SER A 49 0.44 16.24 -11.52
CA SER A 49 -0.30 15.66 -10.40
C SER A 49 -0.83 16.73 -9.44
N GLU A 50 -0.02 17.74 -9.12
CA GLU A 50 -0.40 18.86 -8.23
C GLU A 50 -1.63 19.62 -8.78
N GLN A 51 -1.71 19.76 -10.10
CA GLN A 51 -2.81 20.46 -10.75
C GLN A 51 -4.15 19.73 -10.64
N ILE A 52 -4.14 18.41 -10.47
CA ILE A 52 -5.36 17.59 -10.47
C ILE A 52 -5.75 17.08 -9.09
N LEU A 53 -4.83 17.02 -8.14
CA LEU A 53 -5.12 16.58 -6.77
C LEU A 53 -5.97 17.63 -6.04
N ALA A 54 -7.01 17.17 -5.35
CA ALA A 54 -7.81 18.06 -4.51
C ALA A 54 -6.97 18.58 -3.33
N PRO A 55 -7.03 19.88 -3.01
CA PRO A 55 -6.31 20.41 -1.87
C PRO A 55 -6.96 19.91 -0.56
N LEU A 56 -6.11 19.55 0.41
CA LEU A 56 -6.54 19.10 1.74
C LEU A 56 -7.24 20.24 2.50
N PHE A 57 -8.07 19.85 3.48
CA PHE A 57 -8.86 20.75 4.32
C PHE A 57 -9.81 21.64 3.53
N ASN A 58 -10.39 21.10 2.47
CA ASN A 58 -11.25 21.84 1.55
C ASN A 58 -12.54 21.07 1.22
N GLN A 59 -13.63 21.81 1.04
CA GLN A 59 -14.93 21.26 0.66
C GLN A 59 -15.46 22.04 -0.55
N GLN A 60 -15.44 21.41 -1.72
CA GLN A 60 -15.87 22.04 -2.98
C GLN A 60 -16.97 21.25 -3.70
N LEU A 61 -17.03 19.93 -3.50
CA LEU A 61 -18.08 19.11 -4.08
C LEU A 61 -19.40 19.32 -3.35
N THR A 62 -20.47 19.47 -4.13
CA THR A 62 -21.84 19.62 -3.60
C THR A 62 -22.63 18.34 -3.87
N LEU A 63 -23.07 17.66 -2.80
CA LEU A 63 -24.07 16.61 -2.89
C LEU A 63 -25.46 17.25 -2.93
N GLU A 64 -26.21 16.99 -4.00
CA GLU A 64 -27.57 17.52 -4.19
C GLU A 64 -28.58 16.90 -3.20
N ALA A 65 -29.58 17.65 -2.76
CA ALA A 65 -30.66 17.10 -1.94
C ALA A 65 -31.29 15.83 -2.56
N GLY A 66 -31.50 14.78 -1.75
CA GLY A 66 -31.98 13.48 -2.21
C GLY A 66 -31.44 12.32 -1.37
N ILE A 67 -31.63 11.08 -1.84
CA ILE A 67 -31.06 9.87 -1.24
C ILE A 67 -29.85 9.44 -2.08
N HIS A 68 -28.66 9.43 -1.47
CA HIS A 68 -27.43 8.92 -2.06
C HIS A 68 -27.18 7.50 -1.57
N LEU A 69 -27.16 6.54 -2.48
CA LEU A 69 -26.80 5.16 -2.22
C LEU A 69 -25.33 4.94 -2.54
N HIS A 70 -24.62 4.19 -1.69
CA HIS A 70 -23.23 3.77 -1.92
C HIS A 70 -23.04 2.35 -1.39
N TRP A 71 -22.68 1.42 -2.27
CA TRP A 71 -22.44 0.04 -1.89
C TRP A 71 -20.94 -0.30 -1.88
N SER A 72 -20.56 -1.26 -1.03
CA SER A 72 -19.20 -1.79 -1.01
C SER A 72 -19.00 -2.86 -2.08
N ILE A 73 -17.77 -3.00 -2.53
CA ILE A 73 -17.31 -4.13 -3.33
C ILE A 73 -16.75 -5.17 -2.36
N PRO A 74 -17.06 -6.48 -2.53
CA PRO A 74 -16.54 -7.52 -1.66
C PRO A 74 -15.01 -7.54 -1.59
N ASP A 75 -14.45 -7.86 -0.43
CA ASP A 75 -13.02 -7.91 -0.12
C ASP A 75 -12.23 -8.78 -1.11
N ALA A 76 -12.85 -9.89 -1.54
CA ALA A 76 -12.30 -10.78 -2.55
C ALA A 76 -12.01 -10.08 -3.89
N LEU A 77 -12.75 -9.00 -4.18
CA LEU A 77 -12.58 -8.17 -5.37
C LEU A 77 -11.81 -6.87 -5.12
N THR A 78 -11.48 -6.56 -3.87
CA THR A 78 -10.64 -5.42 -3.48
C THR A 78 -9.22 -5.85 -3.11
N THR A 79 -8.92 -7.15 -3.18
CA THR A 79 -7.59 -7.72 -2.89
C THR A 79 -6.83 -7.97 -4.20
N GLY A 80 -5.62 -7.45 -4.30
CA GLY A 80 -4.76 -7.61 -5.47
C GLY A 80 -3.62 -8.59 -5.26
N THR A 81 -3.21 -9.31 -6.32
CA THR A 81 -2.04 -10.19 -6.31
C THR A 81 -0.83 -9.47 -6.88
N HIS A 82 0.30 -9.48 -6.16
CA HIS A 82 1.49 -8.72 -6.54
C HIS A 82 2.56 -9.62 -7.15
N GLU A 83 2.91 -9.37 -8.42
CA GLU A 83 4.09 -9.92 -9.07
C GLU A 83 5.07 -8.80 -9.48
N THR A 84 4.97 -8.32 -10.73
CA THR A 84 5.68 -7.12 -11.22
C THR A 84 4.84 -5.86 -11.00
N PHE A 85 3.52 -6.01 -11.13
CA PHE A 85 2.47 -5.05 -10.80
C PHE A 85 1.49 -5.74 -9.86
N THR A 86 0.64 -4.97 -9.20
CA THR A 86 -0.48 -5.52 -8.45
C THR A 86 -1.67 -5.67 -9.39
N THR A 87 -2.12 -6.90 -9.59
CA THR A 87 -3.29 -7.21 -10.42
C THR A 87 -4.53 -7.28 -9.54
N PHE A 88 -5.55 -6.50 -9.85
CA PHE A 88 -6.85 -6.55 -9.19
C PHE A 88 -7.87 -7.26 -10.08
N PRO A 89 -8.77 -8.08 -9.50
CA PRO A 89 -9.86 -8.68 -10.24
C PRO A 89 -10.84 -7.64 -10.77
N GLN A 90 -11.50 -7.97 -11.88
CA GLN A 90 -12.60 -7.17 -12.41
C GLN A 90 -13.78 -7.17 -11.44
N VAL A 91 -14.55 -6.08 -11.43
CA VAL A 91 -15.76 -5.95 -10.60
C VAL A 91 -17.02 -5.84 -11.46
N PRO A 92 -18.22 -6.06 -10.91
CA PRO A 92 -19.46 -5.93 -11.66
C PRO A 92 -19.64 -4.53 -12.26
N ASN A 93 -19.92 -4.49 -13.56
CA ASN A 93 -20.04 -3.25 -14.33
C ASN A 93 -21.48 -2.87 -14.69
N ARG A 94 -22.47 -3.65 -14.25
CA ARG A 94 -23.90 -3.33 -14.42
C ARG A 94 -24.61 -3.45 -13.08
N TRP A 95 -25.43 -2.44 -12.76
CA TRP A 95 -26.22 -2.43 -11.54
C TRP A 95 -27.67 -2.06 -11.83
N LEU A 96 -28.61 -2.84 -11.30
CA LEU A 96 -30.04 -2.59 -11.34
C LEU A 96 -30.45 -2.03 -9.97
N ILE A 97 -30.95 -0.80 -9.98
CA ILE A 97 -31.49 -0.13 -8.79
C ILE A 97 -33.02 -0.22 -8.87
N ILE A 98 -33.65 -0.73 -7.82
CA ILE A 98 -35.11 -0.87 -7.75
C ILE A 98 -35.59 -0.11 -6.52
N ARG A 99 -36.38 0.94 -6.73
CA ARG A 99 -37.09 1.64 -5.66
C ARG A 99 -38.51 1.13 -5.57
N GLN A 100 -38.90 0.71 -4.37
CA GLN A 100 -40.26 0.28 -4.06
C GLN A 100 -40.75 0.82 -2.73
N GLY A 101 -42.06 0.93 -2.59
CA GLY A 101 -42.69 1.39 -1.36
C GLY A 101 -42.60 2.91 -1.18
N GLY A 102 -43.01 3.36 -0.01
CA GLY A 102 -43.21 4.79 0.26
C GLY A 102 -44.36 5.43 -0.53
N SER A 103 -44.23 6.73 -0.79
CA SER A 103 -45.26 7.64 -1.30
C SER A 103 -45.06 8.01 -2.77
N LYS A 104 -43.87 7.73 -3.33
CA LYS A 104 -43.57 7.93 -4.75
C LYS A 104 -43.83 6.63 -5.53
N GLU A 105 -43.86 6.77 -6.85
CA GLU A 105 -44.01 5.62 -7.75
C GLU A 105 -42.77 4.72 -7.69
N ASP A 106 -42.98 3.41 -7.80
CA ASP A 106 -41.88 2.46 -7.97
C ASP A 106 -41.10 2.81 -9.25
N LYS A 107 -39.77 2.78 -9.17
CA LYS A 107 -38.88 3.12 -10.29
C LYS A 107 -37.70 2.16 -10.35
N GLN A 108 -37.16 2.00 -11.55
CA GLN A 108 -36.09 1.07 -11.84
C GLN A 108 -35.05 1.76 -12.73
N TRP A 109 -33.78 1.63 -12.37
CA TRP A 109 -32.66 2.20 -13.12
C TRP A 109 -31.60 1.16 -13.40
N VAL A 110 -30.90 1.31 -14.51
CA VAL A 110 -29.68 0.58 -14.81
C VAL A 110 -28.51 1.55 -14.80
N ILE A 111 -27.47 1.18 -14.08
CA ILE A 111 -26.17 1.85 -14.06
C ILE A 111 -25.21 1.05 -14.94
N GLU A 112 -24.57 1.75 -15.86
CA GLU A 112 -23.46 1.23 -16.67
C GLU A 112 -22.17 1.86 -16.13
N SER A 113 -21.54 1.18 -15.17
CA SER A 113 -20.41 1.72 -14.38
C SER A 113 -19.16 2.01 -15.20
N ASP A 114 -18.95 1.26 -16.28
CA ASP A 114 -17.82 1.34 -17.20
C ASP A 114 -18.14 2.12 -18.49
N TYR A 115 -19.32 2.73 -18.62
CA TYR A 115 -19.68 3.49 -19.82
C TYR A 115 -18.82 4.73 -19.98
N LEU A 116 -18.27 4.95 -21.17
CA LEU A 116 -17.48 6.12 -21.52
C LEU A 116 -18.33 7.11 -22.34
N TYR A 117 -18.53 8.31 -21.79
CA TYR A 117 -19.14 9.41 -22.55
C TYR A 117 -18.24 9.82 -23.70
N PRO A 118 -18.75 10.21 -24.88
CA PRO A 118 -17.91 10.65 -26.01
C PRO A 118 -16.93 11.78 -25.66
N GLU A 119 -15.83 11.85 -26.40
CA GLU A 119 -14.93 13.01 -26.38
C GLU A 119 -15.72 14.30 -26.65
N ARG A 120 -15.33 15.38 -25.97
CA ARG A 120 -16.07 16.64 -26.03
C ARG A 120 -15.48 17.56 -27.10
N PRO A 121 -16.33 18.19 -27.91
CA PRO A 121 -15.85 19.22 -28.82
C PRO A 121 -15.34 20.42 -28.02
N ALA A 122 -14.33 21.12 -28.56
CA ALA A 122 -13.65 22.20 -27.86
C ALA A 122 -14.55 23.39 -27.45
N GLU A 123 -15.73 23.51 -28.06
CA GLU A 123 -16.71 24.57 -27.75
C GLU A 123 -17.65 24.22 -26.56
N ASP A 124 -17.62 22.99 -26.04
CA ASP A 124 -18.52 22.49 -24.99
C ASP A 124 -17.77 22.01 -23.73
N ASP A 125 -17.50 22.95 -22.82
CA ASP A 125 -16.89 22.69 -21.51
C ASP A 125 -17.89 22.13 -20.48
N SER A 126 -19.17 21.93 -20.81
CA SER A 126 -20.18 21.62 -19.80
C SER A 126 -20.16 20.15 -19.40
N ALA A 127 -19.65 19.77 -18.22
CA ALA A 127 -19.56 18.38 -17.73
C ALA A 127 -20.86 17.58 -17.96
N PRO A 128 -20.81 16.26 -18.27
CA PRO A 128 -22.02 15.48 -18.40
C PRO A 128 -22.66 15.47 -17.01
N PRO A 129 -24.00 15.50 -16.92
CA PRO A 129 -24.64 15.45 -15.63
C PRO A 129 -24.29 14.12 -14.96
N LYS A 130 -23.69 14.20 -13.76
CA LYS A 130 -23.54 13.08 -12.82
C LYS A 130 -22.66 11.93 -13.34
N ALA A 131 -21.47 12.24 -13.85
CA ALA A 131 -20.43 11.25 -14.17
C ALA A 131 -19.10 11.65 -13.55
N ILE A 132 -18.32 10.69 -13.06
CA ILE A 132 -16.92 10.92 -12.64
C ILE A 132 -16.03 11.12 -13.87
N ASN A 133 -14.82 11.65 -13.69
CA ASN A 133 -13.81 11.67 -14.74
C ASN A 133 -12.68 10.67 -14.44
N ILE A 134 -12.13 10.08 -15.49
CA ILE A 134 -11.04 9.09 -15.43
C ILE A 134 -9.91 9.50 -16.36
N LEU A 135 -8.70 9.04 -16.05
CA LEU A 135 -7.54 9.15 -16.92
C LEU A 135 -7.69 8.25 -18.16
N ILE A 136 -7.21 8.72 -19.32
CA ILE A 136 -7.15 7.93 -20.55
C ILE A 136 -5.71 7.84 -21.04
N ASP A 137 -5.29 6.61 -21.28
CA ASP A 137 -3.97 6.28 -21.81
C ASP A 137 -3.81 6.79 -23.26
N PRO A 138 -2.58 7.16 -23.66
CA PRO A 138 -2.32 7.56 -25.04
C PRO A 138 -2.62 6.45 -26.06
N PRO A 139 -2.96 6.81 -27.32
CA PRO A 139 -3.18 5.83 -28.37
C PRO A 139 -1.95 4.96 -28.65
N ASP A 140 -2.17 3.66 -28.95
CA ASP A 140 -1.08 2.73 -29.27
C ASP A 140 -0.41 3.07 -30.62
N LEU A 141 0.85 3.53 -30.54
CA LEU A 141 1.74 3.82 -31.65
C LEU A 141 1.91 2.66 -32.63
N SER A 142 1.66 1.40 -32.26
CA SER A 142 1.75 0.30 -33.23
C SER A 142 0.60 0.32 -34.25
N THR A 143 -0.52 1.00 -33.94
CA THR A 143 -1.78 0.89 -34.69
C THR A 143 -2.24 2.17 -35.41
N VAL A 144 -1.66 3.32 -35.08
CA VAL A 144 -2.07 4.66 -35.57
C VAL A 144 -1.12 5.22 -36.64
N ASP A 145 -1.54 6.22 -37.43
CA ASP A 145 -0.63 6.94 -38.37
C ASP A 145 0.10 8.05 -37.60
N PRO A 146 1.43 7.96 -37.43
CA PRO A 146 2.20 8.94 -36.66
C PRO A 146 2.37 10.28 -37.39
N ASN A 147 2.14 10.32 -38.71
CA ASN A 147 2.20 11.56 -39.49
C ASN A 147 0.87 12.31 -39.46
N ASP A 148 -0.17 11.69 -38.93
CA ASP A 148 -1.41 12.38 -38.61
C ASP A 148 -1.21 13.14 -37.30
N ALA A 149 -1.12 14.47 -37.42
CA ALA A 149 -0.96 15.36 -36.27
C ALA A 149 -2.10 15.19 -35.24
N SER A 150 -3.25 14.62 -35.62
CA SER A 150 -4.35 14.36 -34.70
C SER A 150 -4.14 13.14 -33.78
N THR A 151 -3.21 12.24 -34.10
CA THR A 151 -2.97 11.00 -33.33
C THR A 151 -2.62 11.25 -31.86
N TYR A 152 -1.93 12.34 -31.54
CA TYR A 152 -1.60 12.74 -30.16
C TYR A 152 -2.38 13.97 -29.68
N GLN A 153 -3.36 14.41 -30.47
CA GLN A 153 -4.30 15.44 -30.07
C GLN A 153 -5.57 14.76 -29.55
N TYR A 154 -5.46 14.11 -28.41
CA TYR A 154 -6.56 13.40 -27.76
C TYR A 154 -6.89 14.01 -26.40
N GLN A 155 -8.12 13.80 -25.95
CA GLN A 155 -8.54 14.20 -24.63
C GLN A 155 -8.00 13.20 -23.60
N ARG A 156 -7.12 13.65 -22.69
CA ARG A 156 -6.45 12.79 -21.68
C ARG A 156 -7.36 12.29 -20.56
N TYR A 157 -8.63 12.66 -20.60
CA TYR A 157 -9.63 12.22 -19.66
C TYR A 157 -10.95 11.95 -20.38
N ARG A 158 -11.77 11.08 -19.81
CA ARG A 158 -13.16 10.87 -20.25
C ARG A 158 -14.06 10.83 -19.03
N TYR A 159 -15.34 11.09 -19.23
CA TYR A 159 -16.32 10.89 -18.17
C TYR A 159 -16.83 9.45 -18.19
N MET A 160 -16.95 8.85 -17.01
CA MET A 160 -17.33 7.45 -16.83
C MET A 160 -18.52 7.27 -15.89
N GLY A 161 -19.35 6.27 -16.21
CA GLY A 161 -20.50 5.87 -15.40
C GLY A 161 -21.75 6.67 -15.77
N ARG A 162 -22.84 5.97 -16.09
CA ARG A 162 -24.14 6.59 -16.37
C ARG A 162 -25.30 5.81 -15.76
N SER A 163 -26.36 6.51 -15.38
CA SER A 163 -27.58 5.93 -14.80
C SER A 163 -28.82 6.32 -15.60
N TRP A 164 -29.56 5.33 -16.10
CA TRP A 164 -30.77 5.53 -16.92
C TRP A 164 -31.96 4.79 -16.31
N GLU A 165 -33.18 5.32 -16.47
CA GLU A 165 -34.39 4.54 -16.17
C GLU A 165 -34.44 3.30 -17.09
N LEU A 166 -34.86 2.16 -16.55
CA LEU A 166 -34.78 0.86 -17.23
C LEU A 166 -35.46 0.86 -18.61
N GLY A 167 -36.61 1.53 -18.73
CA GLY A 167 -37.33 1.64 -20.00
C GLY A 167 -36.57 2.43 -21.07
N GLU A 168 -35.81 3.45 -20.68
CA GLU A 168 -34.97 4.23 -21.59
C GLU A 168 -33.75 3.42 -22.01
N TRP A 169 -33.11 2.74 -21.06
CA TRP A 169 -31.95 1.86 -21.30
C TRP A 169 -32.25 0.76 -22.32
N GLN A 170 -33.43 0.13 -22.23
CA GLN A 170 -33.87 -0.89 -23.19
C GLN A 170 -34.14 -0.34 -24.60
N SER A 171 -34.40 0.96 -24.72
CA SER A 171 -34.69 1.64 -25.98
C SER A 171 -33.46 2.28 -26.64
N ASP A 172 -32.31 2.26 -25.95
CA ASP A 172 -31.06 2.82 -26.45
C ASP A 172 -30.58 2.08 -27.70
N SER A 173 -30.32 2.84 -28.75
CA SER A 173 -29.73 2.33 -30.00
C SER A 173 -28.44 3.07 -30.38
N THR A 174 -27.94 3.92 -29.48
CA THR A 174 -26.70 4.66 -29.71
C THR A 174 -25.49 3.72 -29.66
N SER A 175 -24.44 4.09 -30.38
CA SER A 175 -23.15 3.41 -30.27
C SER A 175 -22.59 3.67 -28.87
N LYS A 176 -22.24 2.60 -28.16
CA LYS A 176 -21.72 2.66 -26.79
C LYS A 176 -20.24 2.31 -26.79
N GLU A 177 -19.49 2.98 -25.94
CA GLU A 177 -18.08 2.69 -25.66
C GLU A 177 -17.98 2.42 -24.16
N TYR A 178 -17.14 1.45 -23.78
CA TYR A 178 -16.95 1.03 -22.39
C TYR A 178 -15.46 0.92 -22.10
N ALA A 179 -15.08 1.14 -20.84
CA ALA A 179 -13.72 0.90 -20.39
C ALA A 179 -13.34 -0.58 -20.59
N ALA A 180 -12.08 -0.83 -20.94
CA ALA A 180 -11.59 -2.18 -21.17
C ALA A 180 -11.54 -3.02 -19.89
N ALA A 181 -11.40 -2.36 -18.74
CA ALA A 181 -11.38 -2.95 -17.41
C ALA A 181 -12.06 -1.99 -16.40
N LEU A 182 -12.65 -2.57 -15.36
CA LEU A 182 -13.12 -1.89 -14.18
C LEU A 182 -12.80 -2.75 -12.96
N THR A 183 -12.03 -2.22 -12.01
CA THR A 183 -11.65 -2.87 -10.75
C THR A 183 -12.04 -1.98 -9.56
N ALA A 184 -11.82 -2.49 -8.35
CA ALA A 184 -12.03 -1.70 -7.12
C ALA A 184 -11.11 -0.47 -7.00
N VAL A 185 -10.05 -0.40 -7.81
CA VAL A 185 -9.02 0.66 -7.75
C VAL A 185 -8.96 1.54 -9.02
N GLY A 186 -9.88 1.35 -9.97
CA GLY A 186 -10.01 2.19 -11.17
C GLY A 186 -10.25 1.40 -12.45
N THR A 187 -9.80 1.95 -13.59
CA THR A 187 -10.02 1.37 -14.93
C THR A 187 -8.88 0.49 -15.44
N ASN A 188 -7.92 0.16 -14.57
CA ASN A 188 -6.75 -0.66 -14.90
C ASN A 188 -6.73 -1.88 -13.99
N ALA A 189 -6.62 -3.07 -14.59
CA ALA A 189 -6.46 -4.32 -13.84
C ALA A 189 -5.06 -4.44 -13.25
N ASN A 190 -4.05 -4.02 -14.02
CA ASN A 190 -2.65 -4.03 -13.60
C ASN A 190 -2.29 -2.64 -13.08
N VAL A 191 -1.93 -2.57 -11.82
CA VAL A 191 -1.58 -1.32 -11.13
C VAL A 191 -0.09 -1.39 -10.74
N PRO A 192 0.78 -0.65 -11.43
CA PRO A 192 2.21 -0.62 -11.13
C PRO A 192 2.52 -0.03 -9.74
N VAL A 193 1.86 1.06 -9.38
CA VAL A 193 1.96 1.71 -8.07
C VAL A 193 0.55 2.03 -7.58
N LEU A 194 0.32 1.72 -6.31
CA LEU A 194 -0.97 1.89 -5.66
C LEU A 194 -0.96 3.17 -4.79
N ASP A 195 -1.34 4.29 -5.39
CA ASP A 195 -1.43 5.62 -4.74
C ASP A 195 -2.76 5.85 -4.02
N THR A 196 -2.87 6.97 -3.28
CA THR A 196 -4.05 7.36 -2.48
C THR A 196 -5.33 7.52 -3.31
N VAL A 197 -5.24 7.94 -4.57
CA VAL A 197 -6.40 8.09 -5.46
C VAL A 197 -6.93 6.71 -5.85
N LYS A 198 -6.04 5.79 -6.22
CA LYS A 198 -6.41 4.43 -6.62
C LYS A 198 -6.98 3.61 -5.47
N VAL A 199 -6.33 3.61 -4.29
CA VAL A 199 -6.83 2.85 -3.12
C VAL A 199 -8.17 3.31 -2.61
N THR A 200 -8.52 4.58 -2.82
CA THR A 200 -9.79 5.14 -2.34
C THR A 200 -10.91 5.12 -3.40
N PHE A 201 -10.64 4.62 -4.62
CA PHE A 201 -11.59 4.70 -5.75
C PHE A 201 -12.98 4.16 -5.41
N ALA A 202 -13.10 2.88 -5.02
CA ALA A 202 -14.40 2.30 -4.66
C ALA A 202 -14.88 2.69 -3.24
N ALA A 203 -13.95 2.97 -2.33
CA ALA A 203 -14.25 3.24 -0.92
C ALA A 203 -14.80 4.65 -0.67
N PHE A 204 -14.45 5.62 -1.52
CA PHE A 204 -14.82 7.02 -1.36
C PHE A 204 -15.89 7.42 -2.39
N TYR A 205 -17.09 7.74 -1.93
CA TYR A 205 -18.24 8.05 -2.77
C TYR A 205 -17.96 9.18 -3.79
N PRO A 206 -17.29 10.30 -3.44
CA PRO A 206 -16.89 11.30 -4.44
C PRO A 206 -16.11 10.71 -5.62
N ASN A 207 -15.22 9.75 -5.41
CA ASN A 207 -14.43 9.14 -6.49
C ASN A 207 -15.25 8.22 -7.41
N SER A 208 -16.43 7.75 -6.96
CA SER A 208 -17.17 6.67 -7.63
C SER A 208 -18.69 6.84 -7.66
N TYR A 209 -19.23 8.05 -7.43
CA TYR A 209 -20.67 8.29 -7.28
C TYR A 209 -21.52 7.88 -8.50
N SER A 210 -20.94 7.76 -9.70
CA SER A 210 -21.61 7.30 -10.93
C SER A 210 -21.29 5.84 -11.31
N VAL A 211 -20.44 5.17 -10.53
CA VAL A 211 -19.87 3.84 -10.81
C VAL A 211 -20.34 2.83 -9.76
N PHE A 212 -20.16 3.16 -8.47
CA PHE A 212 -20.61 2.37 -7.31
C PHE A 212 -21.58 3.16 -6.42
N GLY A 213 -22.19 4.20 -6.98
CA GLY A 213 -23.13 5.07 -6.31
C GLY A 213 -24.39 5.34 -7.13
N PHE A 214 -25.43 5.81 -6.46
CA PHE A 214 -26.66 6.26 -7.08
C PHE A 214 -27.27 7.44 -6.31
N HIS A 215 -27.98 8.34 -7.00
CA HIS A 215 -28.68 9.47 -6.40
C HIS A 215 -30.14 9.49 -6.82
N ASP A 216 -31.06 9.43 -5.84
CA ASP A 216 -32.49 9.63 -6.05
C ASP A 216 -32.92 11.03 -5.58
N PRO A 217 -33.20 11.96 -6.51
CA PRO A 217 -33.63 13.32 -6.18
C PRO A 217 -35.12 13.43 -5.78
N ASP A 218 -35.93 12.36 -5.91
CA ASP A 218 -37.37 12.42 -5.63
C ASP A 218 -37.69 12.55 -4.13
N TYR A 219 -36.70 12.32 -3.27
CA TYR A 219 -36.78 12.29 -1.80
C TYR A 219 -35.78 13.24 -1.11
N PRO A 220 -35.93 14.57 -1.23
CA PRO A 220 -35.12 15.54 -0.48
C PRO A 220 -35.56 15.58 0.98
N THR A 221 -35.14 14.60 1.78
CA THR A 221 -35.53 14.42 3.18
C THR A 221 -34.41 13.79 4.00
N GLN A 222 -34.39 14.08 5.31
CA GLN A 222 -33.54 13.38 6.29
C GLN A 222 -34.28 12.27 7.04
N THR A 223 -35.60 12.17 6.82
CA THR A 223 -36.48 11.16 7.43
C THR A 223 -37.28 10.49 6.31
N PRO A 224 -36.69 9.58 5.54
CA PRO A 224 -37.43 8.79 4.56
C PRO A 224 -38.54 8.00 5.27
N GLU A 225 -39.65 7.78 4.58
CA GLU A 225 -40.84 7.16 5.20
C GLU A 225 -40.66 5.66 5.45
N GLU A 226 -41.38 5.16 6.46
CA GLU A 226 -41.36 3.74 6.83
C GLU A 226 -41.80 2.87 5.64
N GLY A 227 -40.99 1.86 5.32
CA GLY A 227 -41.26 0.91 4.24
C GLY A 227 -40.85 1.37 2.84
N LEU A 228 -40.22 2.55 2.68
CA LEU A 228 -39.43 2.83 1.49
C LEU A 228 -38.26 1.83 1.43
N GLN A 229 -37.97 1.30 0.25
CA GLN A 229 -36.95 0.28 0.06
C GLN A 229 -36.19 0.51 -1.26
N TYR A 230 -34.88 0.25 -1.24
CA TYR A 230 -34.06 0.13 -2.45
C TYR A 230 -33.38 -1.23 -2.49
N ASP A 231 -33.43 -1.89 -3.63
CA ASP A 231 -32.58 -3.04 -3.97
C ASP A 231 -31.50 -2.59 -4.95
N VAL A 232 -30.28 -3.07 -4.72
CA VAL A 232 -29.13 -2.91 -5.59
C VAL A 232 -28.68 -4.30 -6.03
N VAL A 233 -28.76 -4.58 -7.34
CA VAL A 233 -28.39 -5.87 -7.93
C VAL A 233 -27.28 -5.67 -8.95
N GLY A 234 -26.10 -6.25 -8.72
CA GLY A 234 -24.93 -6.16 -9.60
C GLY A 234 -24.69 -7.43 -10.43
N TRP A 235 -24.20 -7.26 -11.66
CA TRP A 235 -23.72 -8.37 -12.50
C TRP A 235 -22.65 -7.92 -13.52
N TYR A 236 -21.96 -8.90 -14.10
CA TYR A 236 -21.03 -8.68 -15.21
C TYR A 236 -21.77 -8.69 -16.55
N SER A 237 -21.59 -7.63 -17.35
CA SER A 237 -22.17 -7.57 -18.70
C SER A 237 -21.57 -8.60 -19.66
N ASP A 238 -20.30 -8.97 -19.45
CA ASP A 238 -19.62 -10.11 -20.07
C ASP A 238 -19.28 -11.15 -19.00
N GLY A 239 -19.87 -12.33 -19.10
CA GLY A 239 -19.63 -13.41 -18.14
C GLY A 239 -18.18 -13.88 -18.10
N GLY A 240 -17.38 -13.63 -19.15
CA GLY A 240 -15.95 -13.95 -19.15
C GLY A 240 -15.10 -13.07 -18.22
N GLN A 241 -15.67 -11.98 -17.70
CA GLN A 241 -15.03 -11.10 -16.70
C GLN A 241 -15.37 -11.50 -15.26
N ASP A 242 -16.24 -12.49 -15.05
CA ASP A 242 -16.69 -12.93 -13.73
C ASP A 242 -15.61 -13.77 -13.03
N CYS A 243 -15.14 -13.33 -11.87
CA CYS A 243 -14.06 -13.96 -11.11
C CYS A 243 -14.32 -15.44 -10.80
N ILE A 244 -15.58 -15.86 -10.65
CA ILE A 244 -15.90 -17.27 -10.37
C ILE A 244 -15.64 -18.17 -11.57
N GLN A 245 -15.71 -17.65 -12.80
CA GLN A 245 -15.40 -18.44 -13.99
C GLN A 245 -13.92 -18.74 -14.09
N GLU A 246 -13.08 -17.76 -13.79
CA GLU A 246 -11.63 -17.93 -13.73
C GLU A 246 -11.25 -18.95 -12.66
N PHE A 247 -11.76 -18.79 -11.43
CA PHE A 247 -11.58 -19.75 -10.33
C PHE A 247 -11.97 -21.19 -10.72
N LEU A 248 -13.14 -21.39 -11.35
CA LEU A 248 -13.59 -22.71 -11.77
C LEU A 248 -12.75 -23.28 -12.93
N ALA A 249 -12.21 -22.43 -13.81
CA ALA A 249 -11.35 -22.86 -14.90
C ALA A 249 -9.99 -23.34 -14.38
N GLU A 250 -9.38 -22.59 -13.46
CA GLU A 250 -8.11 -22.92 -12.80
C GLU A 250 -8.22 -24.22 -11.98
N ASN A 251 -9.37 -24.42 -11.33
CA ASN A 251 -9.63 -25.57 -10.47
C ASN A 251 -10.42 -26.70 -11.17
N SER A 252 -10.49 -26.69 -12.50
CA SER A 252 -11.23 -27.70 -13.30
C SER A 252 -10.77 -29.15 -13.12
N GLY A 253 -9.57 -29.36 -12.54
CA GLY A 253 -9.04 -30.67 -12.18
C GLY A 253 -9.54 -31.24 -10.85
N VAL A 254 -10.16 -30.42 -9.99
CA VAL A 254 -10.68 -30.81 -8.68
C VAL A 254 -12.08 -31.39 -8.85
N THR A 255 -12.26 -32.67 -8.47
CA THR A 255 -13.56 -33.36 -8.61
C THR A 255 -14.33 -33.49 -7.30
N ASP A 256 -13.68 -33.20 -6.17
CA ASP A 256 -14.28 -33.24 -4.85
C ASP A 256 -14.89 -31.88 -4.51
N SER A 257 -16.17 -31.85 -4.13
CA SER A 257 -16.90 -30.63 -3.82
C SER A 257 -16.44 -29.99 -2.51
N GLU A 258 -16.01 -30.78 -1.53
CA GLU A 258 -15.47 -30.24 -0.27
C GLU A 258 -14.10 -29.59 -0.48
N GLU A 259 -13.25 -30.20 -1.32
CA GLU A 259 -11.94 -29.64 -1.70
C GLU A 259 -12.12 -28.33 -2.49
N LEU A 260 -13.07 -28.29 -3.43
CA LEU A 260 -13.36 -27.07 -4.21
C LEU A 260 -13.95 -25.95 -3.33
N LEU A 261 -14.77 -26.29 -2.33
CA LEU A 261 -15.29 -25.32 -1.36
C LEU A 261 -14.16 -24.75 -0.48
N ALA A 262 -13.24 -25.58 -0.02
CA ALA A 262 -12.09 -25.12 0.76
C ALA A 262 -11.21 -24.13 -0.05
N LEU A 263 -11.02 -24.38 -1.35
CA LEU A 263 -10.31 -23.44 -2.24
C LEU A 263 -11.07 -22.12 -2.42
N LEU A 264 -12.41 -22.15 -2.52
CA LEU A 264 -13.22 -20.93 -2.57
C LEU A 264 -13.08 -20.12 -1.28
N GLN A 265 -13.05 -20.79 -0.13
CA GLN A 265 -12.88 -20.15 1.18
C GLN A 265 -11.47 -19.55 1.32
N GLU A 266 -10.45 -20.21 0.77
CA GLU A 266 -9.07 -19.71 0.76
C GLU A 266 -8.90 -18.49 -0.16
N ASP A 267 -9.40 -18.56 -1.40
CA ASP A 267 -9.17 -17.54 -2.42
C ASP A 267 -10.10 -16.31 -2.26
N PHE A 268 -11.34 -16.52 -1.81
CA PHE A 268 -12.38 -15.47 -1.76
C PHE A 268 -12.89 -15.17 -0.35
N SER A 269 -12.54 -15.98 0.66
CA SER A 269 -13.21 -15.94 1.98
C SER A 269 -14.74 -16.10 1.86
N TRP A 270 -15.22 -16.78 0.83
CA TRP A 270 -16.65 -17.04 0.60
C TRP A 270 -17.01 -18.47 0.97
N THR A 271 -18.23 -18.67 1.46
CA THR A 271 -18.74 -19.99 1.81
C THR A 271 -20.18 -20.20 1.31
N ILE A 272 -20.54 -21.45 1.04
CA ILE A 272 -21.88 -21.89 0.65
C ILE A 272 -22.26 -23.13 1.48
N GLU A 273 -23.53 -23.53 1.46
CA GLU A 273 -23.96 -24.77 2.10
C GLU A 273 -23.20 -25.97 1.50
N PRO A 274 -22.58 -26.87 2.31
CA PRO A 274 -21.65 -27.91 1.82
C PRO A 274 -22.22 -28.88 0.77
N THR A 275 -23.56 -28.95 0.67
CA THR A 275 -24.24 -29.83 -0.30
C THR A 275 -24.52 -29.18 -1.65
N GLU A 276 -24.23 -27.89 -1.79
CA GLU A 276 -24.53 -27.11 -2.98
C GLU A 276 -23.33 -27.03 -3.92
N ALA A 277 -23.61 -27.02 -5.23
CA ALA A 277 -22.57 -26.84 -6.23
C ALA A 277 -22.31 -25.34 -6.45
N ILE A 278 -21.05 -24.96 -6.62
CA ILE A 278 -20.63 -23.58 -6.93
C ILE A 278 -21.11 -23.22 -8.35
N PRO A 279 -22.01 -22.23 -8.50
CA PRO A 279 -22.48 -21.78 -9.81
C PRO A 279 -21.41 -21.00 -10.60
N PRO A 280 -21.46 -20.99 -11.94
CA PRO A 280 -20.45 -20.38 -12.80
C PRO A 280 -20.66 -18.89 -13.07
N GLN A 281 -21.58 -18.23 -12.37
CA GLN A 281 -21.85 -16.80 -12.51
C GLN A 281 -22.20 -16.22 -11.14
N THR A 282 -21.94 -14.95 -10.93
CA THR A 282 -22.24 -14.23 -9.68
C THR A 282 -23.32 -13.16 -9.90
N ILE A 283 -24.14 -12.97 -8.87
CA ILE A 283 -25.10 -11.86 -8.74
C ILE A 283 -24.82 -11.20 -7.39
N TYR A 284 -24.56 -9.90 -7.40
CA TYR A 284 -24.31 -9.14 -6.17
C TYR A 284 -25.60 -8.51 -5.72
N HIS A 285 -25.92 -8.54 -4.42
CA HIS A 285 -27.19 -8.00 -3.96
C HIS A 285 -27.09 -7.36 -2.58
N SER A 286 -27.76 -6.22 -2.45
CA SER A 286 -28.13 -5.64 -1.16
C SER A 286 -29.48 -4.95 -1.24
N ARG A 287 -30.16 -4.87 -0.10
CA ARG A 287 -31.42 -4.18 0.07
C ARG A 287 -31.33 -3.31 1.31
N ILE A 288 -31.80 -2.07 1.19
CA ILE A 288 -31.98 -1.17 2.33
C ILE A 288 -33.45 -0.78 2.49
N THR A 289 -33.99 -0.92 3.70
CA THR A 289 -35.39 -0.59 4.04
C THR A 289 -35.42 0.47 5.13
N PHE A 290 -36.17 1.55 4.90
CA PHE A 290 -36.27 2.67 5.84
C PHE A 290 -37.31 2.41 6.93
N SER A 291 -36.96 2.68 8.19
CA SER A 291 -37.85 2.48 9.34
C SER A 291 -38.73 3.70 9.67
N GLY A 292 -38.59 4.81 8.95
CA GLY A 292 -39.36 6.04 9.20
C GLY A 292 -38.84 6.90 10.35
N SER A 293 -37.85 6.42 11.12
CA SER A 293 -37.05 7.24 12.03
C SER A 293 -35.85 7.80 11.26
N GLY A 294 -35.64 9.11 11.34
CA GLY A 294 -34.43 9.75 10.82
C GLY A 294 -33.82 10.70 11.84
N GLY A 295 -32.51 10.90 11.72
CA GLY A 295 -31.71 11.80 12.55
C GLY A 295 -31.25 13.04 11.79
N SER A 296 -30.64 13.99 12.51
CA SER A 296 -29.88 15.10 11.92
C SER A 296 -28.77 14.59 11.00
N VAL A 297 -28.33 15.45 10.06
CA VAL A 297 -27.19 15.17 9.15
C VAL A 297 -25.94 14.76 9.92
N ASP A 298 -25.71 15.40 11.06
CA ASP A 298 -24.66 15.03 12.00
C ASP A 298 -25.21 14.00 13.00
N PRO A 299 -24.62 12.79 13.06
CA PRO A 299 -24.76 11.98 14.25
C PRO A 299 -24.20 12.80 15.43
N ASP A 300 -24.83 12.71 16.60
CA ASP A 300 -24.34 13.33 17.85
C ASP A 300 -23.08 12.56 18.32
N LEU A 301 -21.99 12.68 17.55
CA LEU A 301 -20.74 11.99 17.76
C LEU A 301 -19.96 12.70 18.85
N SER A 302 -19.48 11.92 19.82
CA SER A 302 -18.58 12.40 20.84
C SER A 302 -17.22 12.80 20.24
N GLN A 303 -16.57 13.82 20.82
CA GLN A 303 -15.20 14.19 20.43
C GLN A 303 -14.28 12.99 20.66
N PRO A 304 -13.50 12.56 19.66
CA PRO A 304 -12.61 11.43 19.82
C PRO A 304 -11.43 11.81 20.72
N ASN A 305 -10.92 10.84 21.48
CA ASN A 305 -9.67 11.02 22.22
C ASN A 305 -8.48 10.70 21.30
N LEU A 306 -7.33 11.29 21.61
CA LEU A 306 -6.12 11.16 20.82
C LEU A 306 -4.96 10.63 21.64
N ALA A 307 -4.18 9.73 21.03
CA ALA A 307 -2.87 9.35 21.56
C ALA A 307 -1.80 9.28 20.47
N VAL A 308 -0.55 9.58 20.81
CA VAL A 308 0.60 9.54 19.90
C VAL A 308 1.73 8.67 20.43
N GLY A 309 2.34 7.88 19.55
CA GLY A 309 3.49 7.01 19.81
C GLY A 309 4.39 6.85 18.58
N ASP A 310 5.59 6.29 18.75
CA ASP A 310 6.48 5.93 17.61
C ASP A 310 6.01 4.63 16.93
N SER A 311 5.01 3.94 17.49
CA SER A 311 4.36 2.76 16.95
C SER A 311 2.88 2.72 17.34
N PRO A 312 2.03 1.95 16.64
CA PRO A 312 0.61 1.86 16.98
C PRO A 312 0.42 1.22 18.37
N ALA A 313 1.22 0.19 18.66
CA ALA A 313 1.27 -0.49 19.96
C ALA A 313 1.59 0.46 21.13
N GLU A 314 2.54 1.37 20.93
CA GLU A 314 2.92 2.37 21.93
C GLU A 314 1.82 3.43 22.12
N ALA A 315 1.18 3.89 21.04
CA ALA A 315 0.09 4.86 21.13
C ALA A 315 -1.11 4.28 21.90
N LEU A 316 -1.48 3.03 21.62
CA LEU A 316 -2.55 2.32 22.34
C LEU A 316 -2.19 2.04 23.80
N ALA A 317 -0.96 1.59 24.07
CA ALA A 317 -0.47 1.38 25.43
C ALA A 317 -0.48 2.68 26.25
N ALA A 318 -0.05 3.80 25.66
CA ALA A 318 -0.08 5.12 26.30
C ALA A 318 -1.52 5.57 26.59
N TYR A 319 -2.44 5.37 25.65
CA TYR A 319 -3.86 5.67 25.85
C TYR A 319 -4.46 4.89 27.02
N LEU A 320 -4.27 3.56 27.04
CA LEU A 320 -4.74 2.70 28.12
C LEU A 320 -4.07 3.05 29.45
N ALA A 321 -2.75 3.22 29.48
CA ALA A 321 -2.05 3.64 30.69
C ALA A 321 -2.56 4.99 31.23
N ASN A 322 -3.00 5.89 30.35
CA ASN A 322 -3.60 7.17 30.74
C ASN A 322 -5.01 7.04 31.33
N SER A 323 -5.71 5.93 31.09
CA SER A 323 -7.00 5.61 31.74
C SER A 323 -6.84 4.73 32.99
N TYR A 324 -5.64 4.24 33.29
CA TYR A 324 -5.38 3.36 34.43
C TYR A 324 -5.55 4.06 35.79
N PRO A 325 -6.14 3.41 36.81
CA PRO A 325 -6.31 4.01 38.14
C PRO A 325 -5.00 4.45 38.79
N ASN A 326 -5.00 5.64 39.42
CA ASN A 326 -3.84 6.19 40.13
C ASN A 326 -2.56 6.31 39.28
N LYS A 327 -2.69 6.44 37.95
CA LYS A 327 -1.56 6.50 37.00
C LYS A 327 -0.44 7.50 37.36
N ASP A 328 -0.77 8.63 37.98
CA ASP A 328 0.19 9.69 38.32
C ASP A 328 0.91 9.43 39.66
N GLN A 329 0.57 8.36 40.38
CA GLN A 329 1.26 7.96 41.61
C GLN A 329 2.69 7.52 41.28
N ALA A 330 3.66 8.15 41.96
CA ALA A 330 5.07 7.78 41.87
C ALA A 330 5.35 6.46 42.59
N ILE A 331 6.17 5.61 41.97
CA ILE A 331 6.70 4.36 42.52
C ILE A 331 8.08 4.65 43.10
N ASP A 332 8.37 4.07 44.27
CA ASP A 332 9.67 4.23 44.96
C ASP A 332 10.09 5.69 45.22
N GLU A 333 9.12 6.60 45.37
CA GLU A 333 9.32 8.06 45.54
C GLU A 333 10.04 8.75 44.34
N ASP A 334 10.13 8.09 43.17
CA ASP A 334 10.68 8.69 41.95
C ASP A 334 9.56 9.29 41.09
N PRO A 335 9.48 10.63 40.96
CA PRO A 335 8.44 11.28 40.15
C PRO A 335 8.54 10.96 38.65
N ASN A 336 9.66 10.41 38.16
CA ASN A 336 9.83 9.98 36.76
C ASN A 336 9.45 8.51 36.53
N ASN A 337 9.02 7.81 37.58
CA ASN A 337 8.60 6.42 37.56
C ASN A 337 7.20 6.30 38.17
N THR A 338 6.16 6.38 37.35
CA THR A 338 4.77 6.37 37.80
C THR A 338 4.08 5.05 37.49
N ILE A 339 2.95 4.78 38.15
CA ILE A 339 2.08 3.63 37.86
C ILE A 339 1.74 3.56 36.36
N GLY A 340 1.32 4.68 35.76
CA GLY A 340 0.96 4.73 34.34
C GLY A 340 2.11 4.30 33.43
N LYS A 341 3.33 4.76 33.71
CA LYS A 341 4.52 4.36 32.95
C LYS A 341 4.81 2.86 33.03
N VAL A 342 4.65 2.26 34.21
CA VAL A 342 4.85 0.81 34.37
C VAL A 342 3.78 0.01 33.61
N VAL A 343 2.53 0.49 33.62
CA VAL A 343 1.43 -0.13 32.86
C VAL A 343 1.68 -0.01 31.36
N GLU A 344 2.07 1.17 30.86
CA GLU A 344 2.47 1.38 29.46
C GLU A 344 3.54 0.36 29.04
N GLU A 345 4.62 0.23 29.82
CA GLU A 345 5.70 -0.73 29.53
C GLU A 345 5.22 -2.18 29.51
N GLN A 346 4.28 -2.58 30.38
CA GLN A 346 3.75 -3.94 30.38
C GLN A 346 2.84 -4.23 29.19
N LEU A 347 1.99 -3.28 28.82
CA LEU A 347 1.13 -3.42 27.65
C LEU A 347 1.96 -3.49 26.36
N GLU A 348 3.03 -2.70 26.25
CA GLU A 348 3.99 -2.84 25.17
C GLU A 348 4.69 -4.21 25.20
N ALA A 349 5.05 -4.73 26.38
CA ALA A 349 5.70 -6.04 26.52
C ALA A 349 4.82 -7.20 26.06
N LEU A 350 3.53 -7.15 26.38
CA LEU A 350 2.54 -8.14 25.96
C LEU A 350 2.41 -8.21 24.43
N GLN A 351 2.52 -7.06 23.76
CA GLN A 351 2.41 -6.99 22.30
C GLN A 351 3.63 -7.59 21.57
N ILE A 352 4.80 -7.68 22.22
CA ILE A 352 6.02 -8.28 21.63
C ILE A 352 6.43 -9.62 22.27
N LEU A 353 5.50 -10.27 22.98
CA LEU A 353 5.79 -11.46 23.80
C LEU A 353 6.37 -12.63 22.99
N GLN A 354 5.87 -12.89 21.79
CA GLN A 354 6.39 -13.95 20.89
C GLN A 354 7.88 -13.77 20.57
N LYS A 355 8.35 -12.51 20.44
CA LYS A 355 9.79 -12.23 20.22
C LYS A 355 10.62 -12.57 21.47
N LEU A 356 10.03 -12.56 22.65
CA LEU A 356 10.69 -12.79 23.94
C LEU A 356 10.70 -14.27 24.37
N GLU A 357 9.72 -15.08 23.97
CA GLU A 357 9.58 -16.49 24.39
C GLU A 357 10.79 -17.36 24.04
N SER A 358 11.49 -17.07 22.94
CA SER A 358 12.70 -17.78 22.53
C SER A 358 13.95 -17.43 23.37
N GLN A 359 13.89 -16.38 24.20
CA GLN A 359 15.05 -15.79 24.88
C GLN A 359 15.00 -16.03 26.40
N LYS A 360 15.82 -16.94 26.92
CA LYS A 360 15.85 -17.30 28.37
C LYS A 360 16.73 -16.39 29.25
N LEU A 361 17.50 -15.48 28.67
CA LEU A 361 18.45 -14.59 29.35
C LEU A 361 18.28 -13.15 28.86
N ASP A 362 18.61 -12.19 29.73
CA ASP A 362 18.60 -10.74 29.42
C ASP A 362 17.25 -10.21 28.91
N MET A 363 16.13 -10.79 29.37
CA MET A 363 14.76 -10.46 28.93
C MET A 363 14.46 -8.97 28.94
N TYR A 364 14.87 -8.23 29.98
CA TYR A 364 14.65 -6.78 30.03
C TYR A 364 15.43 -6.01 28.96
N ALA A 365 16.65 -6.45 28.63
CA ALA A 365 17.42 -5.85 27.54
C ALA A 365 16.80 -6.19 26.17
N LYS A 366 16.30 -7.42 26.01
CA LYS A 366 15.62 -7.89 24.79
C LYS A 366 14.27 -7.22 24.57
N PHE A 367 13.50 -7.00 25.63
CA PHE A 367 12.27 -6.23 25.61
C PHE A 367 12.53 -4.81 25.13
N ARG A 368 13.52 -4.12 25.70
CA ARG A 368 13.92 -2.79 25.23
C ARG A 368 14.36 -2.82 23.77
N GLN A 369 15.22 -3.76 23.39
CA GLN A 369 15.60 -3.94 21.97
C GLN A 369 14.37 -4.06 21.07
N GLY A 370 13.39 -4.90 21.42
CA GLY A 370 12.14 -5.06 20.68
C GLY A 370 11.34 -3.76 20.58
N ARG A 371 11.17 -3.03 21.69
CA ARG A 371 10.51 -1.70 21.69
C ARG A 371 11.19 -0.67 20.80
N HIS A 372 12.53 -0.70 20.75
CA HIS A 372 13.26 0.17 19.82
C HIS A 372 13.01 -0.24 18.38
N GLU A 373 13.11 -1.55 18.10
CA GLU A 373 12.93 -2.15 16.77
C GLU A 373 11.55 -1.83 16.16
N VAL A 374 10.47 -1.87 16.95
CA VAL A 374 9.11 -1.58 16.47
C VAL A 374 8.94 -0.11 16.01
N GLY A 375 9.77 0.81 16.49
CA GLY A 375 9.81 2.19 16.00
C GLY A 375 10.45 2.36 14.62
N PHE A 376 10.84 1.26 13.96
CA PHE A 376 11.42 1.25 12.63
C PHE A 376 10.68 0.27 11.71
N GLY A 377 10.44 0.72 10.48
CA GLY A 377 10.12 -0.14 9.36
C GLY A 377 11.39 -0.79 8.80
N THR A 378 11.18 -1.91 8.11
CA THR A 378 12.25 -2.59 7.36
C THR A 378 12.10 -2.35 5.87
N GLU A 379 13.14 -1.83 5.25
CA GLU A 379 13.24 -1.76 3.78
C GLU A 379 13.99 -3.00 3.29
N LYS A 380 13.38 -3.73 2.35
CA LYS A 380 13.96 -4.96 1.81
C LYS A 380 15.27 -4.64 1.08
N ASN A 381 16.35 -5.29 1.45
CA ASN A 381 17.69 -5.16 0.83
C ASN A 381 17.94 -6.27 -0.22
N GLY A 382 16.87 -6.88 -0.74
CA GLY A 382 16.93 -8.05 -1.61
C GLY A 382 17.21 -9.36 -0.85
N TYR A 383 17.78 -10.33 -1.53
CA TYR A 383 17.96 -11.70 -1.01
C TYR A 383 19.42 -12.11 -1.05
N LEU A 384 19.79 -13.09 -0.22
CA LEU A 384 21.02 -13.87 -0.32
C LEU A 384 20.69 -15.32 -0.62
N TRP A 385 21.71 -16.11 -0.94
CA TRP A 385 21.58 -17.53 -1.21
C TRP A 385 22.05 -18.37 -0.03
N SER A 386 21.33 -19.46 0.22
CA SER A 386 21.67 -20.49 1.20
C SER A 386 21.51 -21.90 0.62
N ILE A 387 22.25 -22.87 1.14
CA ILE A 387 22.13 -24.28 0.77
C ILE A 387 21.31 -24.97 1.86
N MET A 388 20.13 -25.47 1.49
CA MET A 388 19.21 -26.13 2.43
C MET A 388 18.97 -27.59 2.02
N PRO A 389 18.77 -28.52 2.97
CA PRO A 389 18.34 -29.87 2.65
C PRO A 389 16.92 -29.85 2.02
N GLN A 390 16.69 -30.70 1.04
CA GLN A 390 15.35 -30.96 0.50
C GLN A 390 14.60 -31.87 1.47
N VAL A 391 13.62 -31.31 2.19
CA VAL A 391 12.68 -32.08 3.00
C VAL A 391 11.56 -32.59 2.10
N SER A 392 11.26 -33.88 2.15
CA SER A 392 10.12 -34.47 1.44
C SER A 392 8.81 -33.95 2.04
N LYS A 393 7.83 -33.55 1.19
CA LYS A 393 6.49 -33.01 1.52
C LYS A 393 5.61 -33.84 2.50
N ASN A 394 6.09 -34.94 3.08
CA ASN A 394 5.32 -35.84 3.94
C ASN A 394 5.70 -35.80 5.44
N GLU A 395 6.52 -34.84 5.89
CA GLU A 395 6.80 -34.65 7.32
C GLU A 395 6.38 -33.24 7.73
N SER A 396 5.38 -33.18 8.62
CA SER A 396 4.76 -31.96 9.14
C SER A 396 5.75 -30.99 9.78
N GLU A 397 5.48 -29.70 9.61
CA GLU A 397 6.23 -28.52 10.09
C GLU A 397 6.23 -28.35 11.62
N THR A 398 6.74 -29.32 12.39
CA THR A 398 6.84 -29.21 13.86
C THR A 398 8.22 -29.54 14.41
N THR A 399 9.28 -29.41 13.62
CA THR A 399 10.66 -29.54 14.14
C THR A 399 11.38 -28.19 14.20
N ASP A 400 11.28 -27.60 15.39
CA ASP A 400 12.28 -26.78 16.09
C ASP A 400 13.64 -26.72 15.35
N THR A 401 13.87 -25.61 14.62
CA THR A 401 15.07 -25.34 13.80
C THR A 401 16.36 -25.23 14.62
N SER A 402 16.28 -25.30 15.95
CA SER A 402 17.40 -25.17 16.88
C SER A 402 18.40 -26.34 16.88
N GLN A 403 18.10 -27.49 16.24
CA GLN A 403 19.02 -28.65 16.18
C GLN A 403 19.77 -28.86 14.85
N GLN A 404 19.62 -28.00 13.83
CA GLN A 404 20.27 -28.18 12.51
C GLN A 404 21.68 -27.58 12.37
N ASN A 405 22.34 -27.22 13.47
CA ASN A 405 23.58 -26.42 13.46
C ASN A 405 24.92 -27.17 13.19
N ASP A 406 24.91 -28.41 12.67
CA ASP A 406 26.15 -29.16 12.39
C ASP A 406 26.30 -29.60 10.92
N LEU A 407 25.86 -28.76 9.98
CA LEU A 407 26.11 -28.96 8.55
C LEU A 407 27.45 -28.34 8.13
N THR A 408 28.54 -29.11 8.25
CA THR A 408 29.83 -28.73 7.66
C THR A 408 29.79 -28.92 6.14
N LEU A 409 29.34 -27.90 5.41
CA LEU A 409 29.48 -27.85 3.94
C LEU A 409 30.97 -27.99 3.55
N PRO A 410 31.29 -28.74 2.48
CA PRO A 410 32.62 -28.73 1.87
C PRO A 410 33.16 -27.31 1.64
N ASP A 411 34.47 -27.15 1.72
CA ASP A 411 35.10 -25.83 1.58
C ASP A 411 34.89 -25.23 0.18
N ASP A 412 34.82 -26.04 -0.86
CA ASP A 412 34.57 -25.63 -2.25
C ASP A 412 33.13 -25.15 -2.48
N LEU A 413 32.13 -25.84 -1.94
CA LEU A 413 30.73 -25.40 -1.97
C LEU A 413 30.53 -24.12 -1.15
N ALA A 414 31.18 -24.03 0.02
CA ALA A 414 31.10 -22.85 0.86
C ALA A 414 31.78 -21.62 0.24
N GLN A 415 32.95 -21.80 -0.40
CA GLN A 415 33.61 -20.73 -1.14
C GLN A 415 32.78 -20.27 -2.33
N SER A 416 32.15 -21.21 -3.05
CA SER A 416 31.27 -20.90 -4.18
C SER A 416 29.99 -20.18 -3.76
N LEU A 417 29.39 -20.59 -2.63
CA LEU A 417 28.24 -19.90 -2.02
C LEU A 417 28.62 -18.48 -1.58
N ASN A 418 29.78 -18.31 -0.95
CA ASN A 418 30.28 -16.98 -0.56
C ASN A 418 30.50 -16.08 -1.78
N GLN A 419 31.11 -16.61 -2.84
CA GLN A 419 31.30 -15.85 -4.08
C GLN A 419 29.98 -15.49 -4.75
N LEU A 420 28.99 -16.38 -4.70
CA LEU A 420 27.63 -16.10 -5.17
C LEU A 420 27.00 -14.96 -4.37
N ASN A 421 27.08 -15.01 -3.04
CA ASN A 421 26.51 -13.97 -2.18
C ASN A 421 27.19 -12.61 -2.34
N ILE A 422 28.52 -12.56 -2.53
CA ILE A 422 29.23 -11.29 -2.86
C ILE A 422 28.67 -10.66 -4.15
N ILE A 423 28.44 -11.48 -5.19
CA ILE A 423 27.88 -10.96 -6.46
C ILE A 423 26.40 -10.57 -6.28
N GLN A 424 25.65 -11.33 -5.47
CA GLN A 424 24.26 -11.01 -5.14
C GLN A 424 24.15 -9.68 -4.39
N GLU A 425 25.04 -9.40 -3.43
CA GLU A 425 25.09 -8.12 -2.71
C GLU A 425 25.47 -6.96 -3.64
N GLN A 426 26.43 -7.16 -4.55
CA GLN A 426 26.74 -6.18 -5.59
C GLN A 426 25.52 -5.89 -6.46
N TYR A 427 24.74 -6.92 -6.79
CA TYR A 427 23.52 -6.75 -7.56
C TYR A 427 22.45 -6.00 -6.76
N ASN A 428 22.22 -6.38 -5.50
CA ASN A 428 21.28 -5.69 -4.60
C ASN A 428 21.66 -4.20 -4.46
N GLN A 429 22.94 -3.89 -4.22
CA GLN A 429 23.42 -2.50 -4.15
C GLN A 429 23.21 -1.74 -5.47
N ALA A 430 23.48 -2.38 -6.62
CA ALA A 430 23.27 -1.75 -7.92
C ALA A 430 21.78 -1.43 -8.18
N GLN A 431 20.85 -2.31 -7.79
CA GLN A 431 19.41 -2.03 -7.88
C GLN A 431 19.02 -0.83 -7.02
N LEU A 432 19.57 -0.74 -5.82
CA LEU A 432 19.31 0.36 -4.91
C LEU A 432 19.92 1.70 -5.38
N ASP A 433 21.05 1.67 -6.08
CA ASP A 433 21.65 2.85 -6.71
C ASP A 433 20.83 3.31 -7.92
N ILE A 434 20.30 2.36 -8.71
CA ILE A 434 19.37 2.62 -9.82
C ILE A 434 18.11 3.31 -9.31
N GLU A 435 17.51 2.85 -8.22
CA GLU A 435 16.32 3.47 -7.61
C GLU A 435 16.60 4.93 -7.21
N SER A 436 17.75 5.19 -6.60
CA SER A 436 18.18 6.56 -6.23
C SER A 436 18.36 7.46 -7.47
N LEU A 437 18.94 6.91 -8.54
CA LEU A 437 19.13 7.62 -9.81
C LEU A 437 17.80 7.85 -10.56
N GLN A 438 16.82 6.94 -10.45
CA GLN A 438 15.46 7.13 -10.97
C GLN A 438 14.79 8.31 -10.29
N ARG A 439 14.82 8.37 -8.94
CA ARG A 439 14.30 9.52 -8.19
C ARG A 439 14.94 10.82 -8.65
N ARG A 440 16.27 10.84 -8.74
CA ARG A 440 17.03 12.01 -9.23
C ARG A 440 16.64 12.42 -10.66
N LEU A 441 16.48 11.47 -11.57
CA LEU A 441 16.11 11.74 -12.96
C LEU A 441 14.74 12.41 -13.02
N TYR A 442 13.75 11.87 -12.30
CA TYR A 442 12.44 12.50 -12.20
C TYR A 442 12.55 13.92 -11.63
N SER A 443 13.28 14.11 -10.52
CA SER A 443 13.48 15.44 -9.91
C SER A 443 14.11 16.46 -10.85
N GLN A 444 15.13 16.07 -11.62
CA GLN A 444 15.82 16.99 -12.50
C GLN A 444 15.04 17.29 -13.78
N TRP A 445 14.39 16.27 -14.36
CA TRP A 445 13.45 16.49 -15.47
C TRP A 445 12.39 17.51 -15.06
N TYR A 446 11.78 17.28 -13.90
CA TYR A 446 10.77 18.16 -13.32
C TYR A 446 11.23 19.62 -13.15
N ILE A 447 12.35 19.86 -12.44
CA ILE A 447 12.81 21.22 -12.10
C ILE A 447 13.21 22.01 -13.35
N TYR A 448 13.78 21.36 -14.36
CA TYR A 448 14.40 22.07 -15.48
C TYR A 448 13.48 22.26 -16.69
N GLU A 449 12.40 21.47 -16.83
CA GLU A 449 11.54 21.43 -18.01
C GLU A 449 11.06 22.80 -18.51
N LYS A 450 10.69 23.72 -17.61
CA LYS A 450 10.16 25.04 -18.00
C LYS A 450 11.11 26.21 -17.83
N GLY A 451 12.21 26.02 -17.12
CA GLY A 451 13.04 27.12 -16.62
C GLY A 451 14.46 27.19 -17.19
N ASP A 452 15.00 26.08 -17.71
CA ASP A 452 16.41 25.98 -18.06
C ASP A 452 16.67 26.05 -19.59
N PRO A 453 17.40 27.08 -20.07
CA PRO A 453 17.87 27.12 -21.45
C PRO A 453 18.74 25.93 -21.89
N ASN A 454 19.34 25.21 -20.95
CA ASN A 454 20.18 24.03 -21.18
C ASN A 454 19.50 22.71 -20.76
N PHE A 455 18.17 22.70 -20.57
CA PHE A 455 17.38 21.55 -20.13
C PHE A 455 17.86 20.19 -20.66
N TYR A 456 18.07 20.10 -21.98
CA TYR A 456 18.60 18.91 -22.64
C TYR A 456 19.92 18.43 -22.02
N GLY A 457 20.93 19.31 -21.97
CA GLY A 457 22.26 18.95 -21.50
C GLY A 457 22.26 18.60 -20.02
N ASP A 458 21.53 19.37 -19.21
CA ASP A 458 21.53 19.19 -17.77
C ASP A 458 20.80 17.90 -17.36
N VAL A 459 19.62 17.61 -17.90
CA VAL A 459 18.90 16.35 -17.62
C VAL A 459 19.65 15.15 -18.20
N ASN A 460 20.15 15.26 -19.44
CA ASN A 460 20.84 14.17 -20.11
C ASN A 460 22.14 13.78 -19.39
N ASP A 461 23.04 14.73 -19.18
CA ASP A 461 24.39 14.46 -18.71
C ASP A 461 24.44 14.16 -17.21
N TYR A 462 23.56 14.78 -16.41
CA TYR A 462 23.61 14.65 -14.95
C TYR A 462 22.67 13.60 -14.37
N SER A 463 21.66 13.14 -15.13
CA SER A 463 20.68 12.16 -14.61
C SER A 463 20.38 11.01 -15.56
N LEU A 464 20.02 11.27 -16.81
CA LEU A 464 19.57 10.21 -17.73
C LEU A 464 20.70 9.24 -18.08
N VAL A 465 21.85 9.75 -18.52
CA VAL A 465 23.02 8.94 -18.87
C VAL A 465 23.58 8.18 -17.67
N PRO A 466 23.75 8.80 -16.48
CA PRO A 466 24.12 8.06 -15.27
C PRO A 466 23.20 6.90 -14.95
N LEU A 467 21.88 7.10 -15.03
CA LEU A 467 20.89 6.04 -14.78
C LEU A 467 21.00 4.91 -15.79
N ARG A 468 20.93 5.22 -17.09
CA ARG A 468 21.03 4.21 -18.16
C ARG A 468 22.36 3.43 -18.10
N THR A 469 23.45 4.11 -17.78
CA THR A 469 24.76 3.47 -17.58
C THR A 469 24.76 2.53 -16.37
N ALA A 470 24.15 2.93 -15.25
CA ALA A 470 24.00 2.09 -14.07
C ALA A 470 23.15 0.84 -14.37
N MET A 471 22.02 1.00 -15.07
CA MET A 471 21.18 -0.12 -15.53
C MET A 471 21.95 -1.06 -16.46
N ALA A 472 22.68 -0.52 -17.44
CA ALA A 472 23.48 -1.30 -18.37
C ALA A 472 24.60 -2.08 -17.66
N ALA A 473 25.24 -1.49 -16.64
CA ALA A 473 26.27 -2.14 -15.83
C ALA A 473 25.71 -3.20 -14.86
N ALA A 474 24.53 -2.95 -14.27
CA ALA A 474 23.87 -3.91 -13.41
C ALA A 474 23.40 -5.14 -14.20
N GLY A 475 22.76 -4.92 -15.35
CA GLY A 475 22.01 -5.95 -16.06
C GLY A 475 20.69 -6.28 -15.35
N GLU A 476 19.88 -7.15 -15.96
CA GLU A 476 18.62 -7.62 -15.38
C GLU A 476 18.57 -9.16 -15.44
N ILE A 477 17.95 -9.78 -14.44
CA ILE A 477 17.76 -11.23 -14.34
C ILE A 477 16.31 -11.55 -14.67
N GLU A 478 16.09 -12.59 -15.48
CA GLU A 478 14.76 -13.10 -15.78
C GLU A 478 14.63 -14.58 -15.33
N PHE A 479 13.45 -14.94 -14.85
CA PHE A 479 13.10 -16.31 -14.48
C PHE A 479 12.10 -16.84 -15.53
N SER A 480 12.38 -18.01 -16.11
CA SER A 480 11.53 -18.63 -17.15
C SER A 480 11.27 -20.11 -16.88
N GLY A 481 10.00 -20.54 -16.98
CA GLY A 481 9.59 -21.95 -16.84
C GLY A 481 8.17 -22.13 -16.31
N GLN A 482 7.57 -23.31 -16.51
CA GLN A 482 6.31 -23.73 -15.88
C GLN A 482 6.55 -24.95 -14.97
N GLY A 483 5.95 -24.96 -13.78
CA GLY A 483 6.08 -26.05 -12.82
C GLY A 483 7.45 -26.09 -12.13
N THR A 484 8.03 -27.29 -11.95
CA THR A 484 9.24 -27.50 -11.13
C THR A 484 10.58 -27.17 -11.81
N SER A 485 10.56 -26.51 -12.99
CA SER A 485 11.75 -26.23 -13.81
C SER A 485 11.88 -24.74 -14.13
N THR A 486 12.11 -23.92 -13.11
CA THR A 486 12.47 -22.51 -13.27
C THR A 486 13.93 -22.39 -13.76
N THR A 487 14.14 -21.69 -14.86
CA THR A 487 15.46 -21.40 -15.45
C THR A 487 15.79 -19.94 -15.22
N VAL A 488 17.02 -19.65 -14.79
CA VAL A 488 17.49 -18.28 -14.54
C VAL A 488 18.41 -17.84 -15.69
N THR A 489 18.09 -16.72 -16.33
CA THR A 489 18.85 -16.12 -17.44
C THR A 489 19.11 -14.64 -17.20
N ALA A 490 20.13 -14.10 -17.85
CA ALA A 490 20.37 -12.66 -17.88
C ALA A 490 19.65 -12.10 -19.10
N LYS A 491 18.86 -11.04 -18.90
CA LYS A 491 17.99 -10.45 -19.91
C LYS A 491 18.77 -9.52 -20.83
N THR A 492 18.36 -9.44 -22.09
CA THR A 492 18.82 -8.39 -23.02
C THR A 492 18.08 -7.10 -22.70
N LEU A 493 18.79 -6.03 -22.38
CA LEU A 493 18.17 -4.77 -21.94
C LEU A 493 17.72 -3.92 -23.13
N PRO A 494 16.44 -3.53 -23.23
CA PRO A 494 15.98 -2.52 -24.18
C PRO A 494 16.24 -1.11 -23.64
N PHE A 495 16.79 -0.23 -24.48
CA PHE A 495 16.82 1.21 -24.26
C PHE A 495 16.15 1.92 -25.43
N GLN A 496 14.96 2.44 -25.17
CA GLN A 496 14.19 3.21 -26.13
C GLN A 496 14.88 4.56 -26.37
N VAL A 497 15.08 4.89 -27.65
CA VAL A 497 15.84 6.07 -28.06
C VAL A 497 14.91 7.16 -28.56
N ILE A 498 14.07 6.85 -29.53
CA ILE A 498 13.26 7.86 -30.22
C ILE A 498 11.95 7.26 -30.72
N SER A 499 10.85 7.98 -30.47
CA SER A 499 9.53 7.65 -30.98
C SER A 499 9.36 8.24 -32.36
N ARG A 500 8.58 7.58 -33.21
CA ARG A 500 8.22 8.09 -34.55
C ARG A 500 7.40 9.37 -34.57
N LEU A 501 6.94 9.85 -33.41
CA LEU A 501 6.29 11.15 -33.26
C LEU A 501 7.31 12.29 -33.29
N ASN A 502 8.55 12.00 -32.90
CA ASN A 502 9.59 13.00 -32.86
C ASN A 502 10.11 13.29 -34.28
N PHE A 503 10.32 14.57 -34.58
CA PHE A 503 10.82 15.04 -35.87
C PHE A 503 12.10 14.30 -36.34
N TYR A 504 12.99 13.94 -35.41
CA TYR A 504 14.28 13.32 -35.75
C TYR A 504 14.19 11.82 -36.05
N PHE A 505 13.05 11.14 -35.82
CA PHE A 505 12.96 9.67 -35.98
C PHE A 505 13.39 9.18 -37.36
N THR A 506 12.94 9.86 -38.42
CA THR A 506 13.27 9.47 -39.79
C THR A 506 14.78 9.57 -40.05
N ASP A 507 15.44 10.57 -39.46
CA ASP A 507 16.90 10.75 -39.57
C ASP A 507 17.64 9.58 -38.90
N TYR A 508 17.20 9.14 -37.71
CA TYR A 508 17.78 7.97 -37.03
C TYR A 508 17.63 6.68 -37.84
N VAL A 509 16.44 6.45 -38.41
CA VAL A 509 16.21 5.30 -39.30
C VAL A 509 17.08 5.38 -40.56
N GLU A 510 17.22 6.55 -41.17
CA GLU A 510 18.07 6.77 -42.34
C GLU A 510 19.55 6.54 -42.00
N ILE A 511 20.04 7.00 -40.85
CA ILE A 511 21.40 6.74 -40.37
C ILE A 511 21.67 5.23 -40.27
N MET A 512 20.72 4.45 -39.73
CA MET A 512 20.85 3.00 -39.61
C MET A 512 20.83 2.28 -40.97
N ASP A 513 19.93 2.70 -41.87
CA ASP A 513 19.86 2.16 -43.25
C ASP A 513 21.13 2.47 -44.05
N ASN A 514 21.66 3.69 -43.94
CA ASN A 514 22.92 4.08 -44.57
C ASN A 514 24.11 3.30 -44.00
N ALA A 515 24.17 3.13 -42.69
CA ALA A 515 25.23 2.37 -42.03
C ALA A 515 25.24 0.89 -42.47
N ALA A 516 24.06 0.29 -42.67
CA ALA A 516 23.94 -1.05 -43.26
C ALA A 516 24.44 -1.11 -44.72
N GLY A 517 24.37 0.01 -45.44
CA GLY A 517 25.01 0.24 -46.75
C GLY A 517 26.50 0.57 -46.69
N ASN A 518 27.13 0.52 -45.51
CA ASN A 518 28.52 0.92 -45.24
C ASN A 518 28.79 2.42 -45.49
N ASP A 519 27.79 3.27 -45.27
CA ASP A 519 27.90 4.72 -45.19
C ASP A 519 27.58 5.20 -43.76
N PHE A 520 28.59 5.70 -43.05
CA PHE A 520 28.47 6.14 -41.66
C PHE A 520 28.29 7.66 -41.53
N SER A 521 27.78 8.32 -42.58
CA SER A 521 27.37 9.72 -42.52
C SER A 521 26.29 9.90 -41.44
N GLY A 522 26.47 10.87 -40.54
CA GLY A 522 25.53 11.11 -39.42
C GLY A 522 25.66 10.16 -38.22
N TRP A 523 26.53 9.14 -38.29
CA TRP A 523 26.70 8.14 -37.22
C TRP A 523 27.12 8.71 -35.85
N ALA A 524 27.60 9.95 -35.80
CA ALA A 524 27.92 10.61 -34.53
C ALA A 524 26.72 10.61 -33.56
N GLU A 525 25.49 10.79 -34.07
CA GLU A 525 24.27 10.75 -33.26
C GLU A 525 24.02 9.35 -32.67
N MET A 526 24.10 8.30 -33.50
CA MET A 526 23.98 6.92 -33.01
C MET A 526 25.09 6.55 -32.01
N ASN A 527 26.32 7.02 -32.22
CA ASN A 527 27.41 6.81 -31.26
C ASN A 527 27.11 7.42 -29.88
N VAL A 528 26.45 8.59 -29.85
CA VAL A 528 26.01 9.21 -28.59
C VAL A 528 24.96 8.33 -27.91
N GLU A 529 23.96 7.82 -28.64
CA GLU A 529 22.93 6.96 -28.04
C GLU A 529 23.49 5.64 -27.50
N PHE A 530 24.43 5.00 -28.22
CA PHE A 530 25.12 3.83 -27.69
C PHE A 530 25.91 4.17 -26.42
N ALA A 531 26.58 5.33 -26.38
CA ALA A 531 27.28 5.79 -25.18
C ALA A 531 26.32 6.07 -24.02
N ASN A 532 25.14 6.63 -24.29
CA ASN A 532 24.07 6.85 -23.32
C ASN A 532 23.56 5.51 -22.72
N CYS A 533 23.65 4.42 -23.49
CA CYS A 533 23.34 3.05 -23.05
C CYS A 533 24.56 2.32 -22.43
N GLY A 534 25.65 3.03 -22.11
CA GLY A 534 26.86 2.46 -21.50
C GLY A 534 27.77 1.70 -22.48
N VAL A 535 27.59 1.85 -23.80
CA VAL A 535 28.38 1.16 -24.83
C VAL A 535 29.27 2.12 -25.60
N THR A 536 30.57 1.85 -25.62
CA THR A 536 31.53 2.57 -26.48
C THR A 536 31.89 1.73 -27.69
N LEU A 537 31.42 2.13 -28.88
CA LEU A 537 31.70 1.43 -30.13
C LEU A 537 33.07 1.83 -30.71
N SER A 538 33.78 0.85 -31.26
CA SER A 538 35.05 1.06 -31.96
C SER A 538 34.84 1.59 -33.38
N ASP A 539 35.92 2.11 -34.00
CA ASP A 539 35.90 2.53 -35.40
C ASP A 539 35.76 1.36 -36.41
N ASN A 540 35.90 0.11 -35.96
CA ASN A 540 35.81 -1.08 -36.81
C ASN A 540 34.43 -1.75 -36.82
N ARG A 541 33.41 -1.09 -36.25
CA ARG A 541 32.02 -1.55 -36.22
C ARG A 541 31.44 -1.79 -37.62
N THR A 542 30.52 -2.73 -37.73
CA THR A 542 29.72 -2.98 -38.95
C THR A 542 28.23 -3.05 -38.62
N VAL A 543 27.36 -2.73 -39.58
CA VAL A 543 25.90 -2.82 -39.38
C VAL A 543 25.33 -3.76 -40.44
N GLU A 544 24.50 -4.70 -40.01
CA GLU A 544 23.75 -5.61 -40.89
C GLU A 544 22.25 -5.35 -40.70
N ALA A 545 21.48 -5.21 -41.78
CA ALA A 545 20.02 -5.07 -41.70
C ALA A 545 19.34 -6.45 -41.84
N ASP A 546 18.34 -6.72 -41.01
CA ASP A 546 17.53 -7.94 -41.07
C ASP A 546 16.05 -7.56 -41.22
N ASN A 547 15.41 -8.11 -42.25
CA ASN A 547 14.02 -7.90 -42.69
C ASN A 547 13.58 -6.50 -43.19
N PRO A 548 12.59 -6.47 -44.11
CA PRO A 548 11.88 -5.24 -44.47
C PRO A 548 10.83 -4.93 -43.40
N GLY A 549 10.76 -3.67 -42.96
CA GLY A 549 9.70 -3.20 -42.05
C GLY A 549 8.30 -3.21 -42.71
N GLY A 550 7.27 -3.15 -41.87
CA GLY A 550 5.87 -2.88 -42.22
C GLY A 550 5.60 -1.39 -42.43
N ASP A 551 4.33 -1.00 -42.38
CA ASP A 551 3.94 0.41 -42.47
C ASP A 551 4.65 1.23 -41.37
N PHE A 552 5.06 2.46 -41.72
CA PHE A 552 5.73 3.40 -40.80
C PHE A 552 7.06 2.90 -40.19
N SER A 553 7.76 1.98 -40.87
CA SER A 553 9.03 1.37 -40.42
C SER A 553 8.92 0.38 -39.26
N GLU A 554 7.71 0.01 -38.84
CA GLU A 554 7.49 -0.97 -37.77
C GLU A 554 8.13 -2.33 -38.13
N GLY A 555 8.80 -2.96 -37.17
CA GLY A 555 9.48 -4.26 -37.36
C GLY A 555 10.81 -4.21 -38.11
N LYS A 556 11.31 -3.03 -38.53
CA LYS A 556 12.70 -2.90 -39.02
C LYS A 556 13.69 -3.34 -37.94
N THR A 557 14.72 -4.09 -38.34
CA THR A 557 15.78 -4.56 -37.44
C THR A 557 17.16 -4.36 -38.06
N TRP A 558 18.11 -3.89 -37.25
CA TRP A 558 19.53 -3.81 -37.58
C TRP A 558 20.36 -4.49 -36.49
N ASN A 559 21.52 -5.01 -36.87
CA ASN A 559 22.49 -5.65 -35.99
C ASN A 559 23.80 -4.86 -36.08
N VAL A 560 24.12 -4.08 -35.05
CA VAL A 560 25.39 -3.36 -34.95
C VAL A 560 26.41 -4.32 -34.33
N ILE A 561 27.47 -4.64 -35.06
CA ILE A 561 28.49 -5.61 -34.67
C ILE A 561 29.79 -4.88 -34.36
N ASP A 562 30.30 -5.05 -33.15
CA ASP A 562 31.59 -4.50 -32.74
C ASP A 562 32.30 -5.41 -31.73
N GLY A 563 33.61 -5.61 -31.88
CA GLY A 563 34.40 -6.42 -30.95
C GLY A 563 33.96 -7.89 -30.79
N GLY A 564 33.17 -8.42 -31.73
CA GLY A 564 32.58 -9.77 -31.64
C GLY A 564 31.26 -9.85 -30.88
N GLN A 565 30.71 -8.70 -30.46
CA GLN A 565 29.36 -8.57 -29.91
C GLN A 565 28.40 -8.01 -30.96
N THR A 566 27.13 -8.40 -30.85
CA THR A 566 26.04 -7.91 -31.70
C THR A 566 25.02 -7.19 -30.85
N TYR A 567 24.75 -5.92 -31.16
CA TYR A 567 23.76 -5.07 -30.54
C TYR A 567 22.58 -4.91 -31.50
N PRO A 568 21.44 -5.58 -31.25
CA PRO A 568 20.24 -5.38 -32.05
C PRO A 568 19.70 -3.95 -31.87
N VAL A 569 19.19 -3.37 -32.95
CA VAL A 569 18.43 -2.12 -32.95
C VAL A 569 17.15 -2.40 -33.69
N LYS A 570 16.00 -2.06 -33.12
CA LYS A 570 14.70 -2.38 -33.72
C LYS A 570 13.72 -1.24 -33.63
N VAL A 571 12.77 -1.19 -34.54
CA VAL A 571 11.55 -0.40 -34.39
C VAL A 571 10.42 -1.33 -33.96
N GLU A 572 9.96 -1.18 -32.73
CA GLU A 572 8.86 -1.95 -32.14
C GLU A 572 7.93 -0.99 -31.39
N GLY A 573 6.62 -1.09 -31.62
CA GLY A 573 5.63 -0.15 -31.07
C GLY A 573 5.85 1.28 -31.56
N GLY A 574 6.42 1.48 -32.75
CA GLY A 574 6.77 2.78 -33.29
C GLY A 574 7.96 3.47 -32.61
N ILE A 575 8.74 2.76 -31.81
CA ILE A 575 9.89 3.28 -31.06
C ILE A 575 11.18 2.60 -31.53
N LEU A 576 12.19 3.38 -31.89
CA LEU A 576 13.53 2.87 -32.18
C LEU A 576 14.24 2.56 -30.86
N THR A 577 14.61 1.31 -30.67
CA THR A 577 15.13 0.76 -29.41
C THR A 577 16.48 0.09 -29.65
N ILE A 578 17.46 0.41 -28.81
CA ILE A 578 18.78 -0.25 -28.77
C ILE A 578 18.74 -1.38 -27.74
N TYR A 579 19.22 -2.57 -28.12
CA TYR A 579 19.28 -3.73 -27.25
C TYR A 579 20.70 -4.04 -26.80
N ILE A 580 20.92 -4.08 -25.48
CA ILE A 580 22.21 -4.41 -24.88
C ILE A 580 22.21 -5.88 -24.44
N PRO A 581 22.96 -6.75 -25.15
CA PRO A 581 23.00 -8.17 -24.83
C PRO A 581 23.75 -8.44 -23.51
N PRO A 582 23.47 -9.57 -22.84
CA PRO A 582 24.15 -9.93 -21.62
C PRO A 582 25.65 -10.15 -21.83
N THR A 583 26.51 -9.51 -21.03
CA THR A 583 27.98 -9.69 -21.13
C THR A 583 28.66 -9.85 -19.77
N ALA A 584 29.91 -10.33 -19.78
CA ALA A 584 30.70 -10.53 -18.56
C ALA A 584 31.02 -9.24 -17.78
N SER A 585 30.80 -8.06 -18.36
CA SER A 585 30.93 -6.79 -17.61
C SER A 585 29.74 -6.51 -16.71
N GLN A 586 28.61 -7.22 -16.90
CA GLN A 586 27.38 -6.99 -16.15
C GLN A 586 27.31 -7.84 -14.88
N ILE A 587 26.75 -7.27 -13.81
CA ILE A 587 26.60 -7.97 -12.53
C ILE A 587 25.61 -9.15 -12.68
N ALA A 588 24.45 -8.93 -13.29
CA ALA A 588 23.42 -9.95 -13.53
C ALA A 588 23.96 -11.16 -14.30
N TYR A 589 24.76 -10.94 -15.35
CA TYR A 589 25.37 -12.03 -16.12
C TYR A 589 26.30 -12.90 -15.26
N ASN A 590 27.13 -12.26 -14.44
CA ASN A 590 28.03 -12.95 -13.53
C ASN A 590 27.26 -13.69 -12.43
N LEU A 591 26.18 -13.10 -11.93
CA LEU A 591 25.28 -13.68 -10.93
C LEU A 591 24.60 -14.95 -11.46
N VAL A 592 23.98 -14.88 -12.63
CA VAL A 592 23.33 -16.02 -13.30
C VAL A 592 24.31 -17.17 -13.51
N ASN A 593 25.55 -16.88 -13.92
CA ASN A 593 26.58 -17.89 -14.06
C ASN A 593 27.00 -18.51 -12.72
N ALA A 594 27.13 -17.70 -11.66
CA ALA A 594 27.42 -18.18 -10.32
C ALA A 594 26.30 -19.10 -9.78
N ILE A 595 25.03 -18.71 -9.97
CA ILE A 595 23.86 -19.51 -9.60
C ILE A 595 23.89 -20.87 -10.32
N ARG A 596 24.10 -20.87 -11.64
CA ARG A 596 24.12 -22.09 -12.46
C ARG A 596 25.28 -23.02 -12.08
N ASN A 597 26.46 -22.45 -11.86
CA ASN A 597 27.65 -23.21 -11.46
C ASN A 597 27.46 -23.86 -10.09
N LEU A 598 26.97 -23.10 -9.10
CA LEU A 598 26.72 -23.63 -7.77
C LEU A 598 25.59 -24.65 -7.77
N GLY A 599 24.48 -24.41 -8.48
CA GLY A 599 23.40 -25.38 -8.63
C GLY A 599 23.88 -26.71 -9.22
N SER A 600 24.75 -26.65 -10.23
CA SER A 600 25.38 -27.85 -10.83
C SER A 600 26.33 -28.57 -9.86
N ALA A 601 27.10 -27.83 -9.07
CA ALA A 601 27.98 -28.38 -8.04
C ALA A 601 27.19 -29.07 -6.91
N ILE A 602 26.09 -28.46 -6.46
CA ILE A 602 25.17 -29.02 -5.46
C ILE A 602 24.55 -30.33 -5.97
N ALA A 603 24.05 -30.34 -7.21
CA ALA A 603 23.49 -31.54 -7.83
C ALA A 603 24.50 -32.70 -7.89
N SER A 604 25.79 -32.37 -8.01
CA SER A 604 26.90 -33.35 -8.05
C SER A 604 27.37 -33.80 -6.65
N TYR A 605 26.98 -33.12 -5.57
CA TYR A 605 27.44 -33.36 -4.19
C TYR A 605 26.49 -34.24 -3.35
N THR A 606 25.55 -34.97 -3.98
CA THR A 606 24.57 -35.79 -3.26
C THR A 606 25.23 -36.85 -2.36
N THR A 607 24.95 -36.77 -1.04
CA THR A 607 25.20 -37.90 -0.13
C THR A 607 24.06 -38.91 -0.28
N SER A 608 24.28 -40.17 0.09
CA SER A 608 23.28 -41.25 -0.08
C SER A 608 21.96 -41.06 0.71
N THR A 609 21.81 -39.98 1.49
CA THR A 609 20.69 -39.78 2.42
C THR A 609 20.05 -38.39 2.39
N THR A 610 20.67 -37.37 1.78
CA THR A 610 20.13 -36.00 1.80
C THR A 610 20.46 -35.27 0.50
N GLN A 611 19.44 -34.83 -0.21
CA GLN A 611 19.57 -33.97 -1.39
C GLN A 611 19.53 -32.51 -0.92
N TYR A 612 20.36 -31.63 -1.49
CA TYR A 612 20.40 -30.21 -1.14
C TYR A 612 19.84 -29.37 -2.29
N ARG A 613 19.27 -28.22 -1.95
CA ARG A 613 18.84 -27.20 -2.91
C ARG A 613 19.41 -25.84 -2.55
N LEU A 614 19.65 -25.03 -3.57
CA LEU A 614 19.91 -23.61 -3.40
C LEU A 614 18.57 -22.92 -3.13
N SER A 615 18.47 -22.11 -2.08
CA SER A 615 17.26 -21.37 -1.70
C SER A 615 17.62 -19.92 -1.46
N GLN A 616 16.72 -19.01 -1.85
CA GLN A 616 16.83 -17.60 -1.50
C GLN A 616 16.40 -17.42 -0.04
N VAL A 617 17.15 -16.60 0.69
CA VAL A 617 16.81 -16.17 2.04
C VAL A 617 16.84 -14.64 2.05
N PRO A 618 15.93 -13.96 2.75
CA PRO A 618 16.00 -12.51 2.90
C PRO A 618 17.40 -12.08 3.39
N SER A 619 17.95 -11.04 2.77
CA SER A 619 19.18 -10.39 3.29
C SER A 619 18.85 -9.60 4.57
N GLU A 620 19.87 -9.12 5.29
CA GLU A 620 19.62 -8.21 6.41
C GLU A 620 18.93 -6.93 5.92
N ASN A 621 17.77 -6.63 6.49
CA ASN A 621 16.97 -5.46 6.14
C ASN A 621 17.65 -4.16 6.58
N TYR A 622 17.38 -3.08 5.86
CA TYR A 622 17.69 -1.74 6.37
C TYR A 622 16.57 -1.24 7.25
N TRP A 623 16.93 -0.39 8.20
CA TRP A 623 16.00 0.24 9.11
C TRP A 623 15.67 1.65 8.65
N ARG A 624 14.39 1.94 8.53
CA ARG A 624 13.84 3.27 8.30
C ARG A 624 12.99 3.64 9.51
N PRO A 625 13.11 4.84 10.10
CA PRO A 625 12.22 5.22 11.19
C PRO A 625 10.76 5.21 10.70
N SER A 626 9.86 4.65 11.50
CA SER A 626 8.42 4.74 11.24
C SER A 626 7.95 6.17 11.44
N ASP A 627 7.01 6.67 10.63
CA ASP A 627 6.34 7.95 10.91
C ASP A 627 5.61 7.88 12.26
N PRO A 628 5.44 9.02 12.99
CA PRO A 628 4.68 9.02 14.24
C PRO A 628 3.25 8.52 14.02
N PHE A 629 2.71 7.74 14.94
CA PHE A 629 1.35 7.21 14.89
C PHE A 629 0.38 8.06 15.68
N VAL A 630 -0.83 8.22 15.15
CA VAL A 630 -1.99 8.81 15.82
C VAL A 630 -3.02 7.71 16.03
N LEU A 631 -3.41 7.51 17.29
CA LEU A 631 -4.55 6.71 17.70
C LEU A 631 -5.75 7.63 17.93
N LEU A 632 -6.90 7.25 17.39
CA LEU A 632 -8.19 7.88 17.61
C LEU A 632 -9.13 6.87 18.28
N THR A 633 -9.85 7.30 19.32
CA THR A 633 -10.81 6.44 20.04
C THR A 633 -12.17 7.13 20.22
N GLY A 634 -13.23 6.33 20.36
CA GLY A 634 -14.61 6.79 20.56
C GLY A 634 -15.48 6.70 19.31
N ASP A 635 -16.75 7.09 19.43
CA ASP A 635 -17.79 6.83 18.40
C ASP A 635 -17.44 7.40 17.02
N ALA A 636 -16.83 8.60 16.99
CA ALA A 636 -16.40 9.24 15.74
C ALA A 636 -15.26 8.48 15.03
N ALA A 637 -14.48 7.70 15.77
CA ALA A 637 -13.35 6.93 15.27
C ALA A 637 -13.66 5.43 15.12
N LYS A 638 -14.91 5.01 15.32
CA LYS A 638 -15.32 3.61 15.20
C LYS A 638 -15.12 3.10 13.78
N ALA A 639 -14.41 1.98 13.64
CA ALA A 639 -14.22 1.34 12.34
C ALA A 639 -15.58 0.92 11.74
N SER A 640 -15.73 1.15 10.44
CA SER A 640 -16.94 0.73 9.73
C SER A 640 -16.85 -0.74 9.35
N ASN A 641 -17.92 -1.50 9.59
CA ASN A 641 -18.06 -2.89 9.11
C ASN A 641 -18.12 -2.99 7.57
N ARG A 642 -18.12 -1.85 6.89
CA ARG A 642 -18.13 -1.74 5.42
C ARG A 642 -16.82 -2.19 4.77
N PHE A 643 -15.69 -2.04 5.46
CA PHE A 643 -14.35 -2.20 4.87
C PHE A 643 -13.56 -3.30 5.56
N GLY A 644 -12.92 -4.19 4.79
CA GLY A 644 -11.91 -5.14 5.28
C GLY A 644 -12.45 -6.42 5.91
N GLN A 645 -13.77 -6.57 6.03
CA GLN A 645 -14.42 -7.80 6.51
C GLN A 645 -15.74 -8.09 5.79
N ASP A 646 -16.15 -7.34 4.75
CA ASP A 646 -17.46 -7.49 4.06
C ASP A 646 -18.71 -7.57 4.96
N GLY A 647 -18.61 -7.20 6.24
CA GLY A 647 -19.65 -7.43 7.24
C GLY A 647 -19.89 -8.91 7.59
N ARG A 648 -18.89 -9.80 7.46
CA ARG A 648 -18.96 -11.24 7.81
C ARG A 648 -19.55 -11.42 9.21
N LEU A 649 -20.68 -12.12 9.28
CA LEU A 649 -21.44 -12.35 10.52
C LEU A 649 -21.20 -13.74 11.13
N ARG A 650 -20.22 -14.49 10.60
CA ARG A 650 -19.90 -15.85 11.01
C ARG A 650 -18.65 -15.87 11.88
N ASP A 651 -18.62 -16.77 12.86
CA ASP A 651 -17.47 -16.94 13.77
C ASP A 651 -16.18 -17.38 13.05
N ASP A 652 -16.30 -17.94 11.83
CA ASP A 652 -15.18 -18.36 10.99
C ASP A 652 -14.66 -17.27 10.04
N ASP A 653 -15.18 -16.05 10.14
CA ASP A 653 -14.80 -14.91 9.30
C ASP A 653 -14.93 -15.19 7.78
N LEU A 654 -15.95 -15.94 7.39
CA LEU A 654 -16.30 -16.20 5.98
C LEU A 654 -17.60 -15.49 5.59
N LEU A 655 -17.71 -15.06 4.33
CA LEU A 655 -18.90 -14.45 3.77
C LEU A 655 -19.87 -15.54 3.28
N GLN A 656 -21.08 -15.59 3.85
CA GLN A 656 -22.12 -16.53 3.43
C GLN A 656 -22.73 -16.10 2.08
N CYS A 657 -22.53 -16.92 1.04
CA CYS A 657 -23.12 -16.76 -0.29
C CYS A 657 -24.24 -17.77 -0.53
N TYR A 658 -25.12 -17.49 -1.50
CA TYR A 658 -26.33 -18.27 -1.75
C TYR A 658 -26.48 -18.69 -3.22
N PRO A 659 -26.31 -19.97 -3.55
CA PRO A 659 -26.65 -20.53 -4.86
C PRO A 659 -28.15 -20.36 -5.19
N ILE A 660 -28.47 -19.64 -6.27
CA ILE A 660 -29.84 -19.40 -6.72
C ILE A 660 -30.10 -19.94 -8.14
N ASP A 661 -31.32 -20.41 -8.39
CA ASP A 661 -31.77 -20.86 -9.71
C ASP A 661 -32.31 -19.68 -10.55
N PHE A 662 -31.41 -18.76 -10.90
CA PHE A 662 -31.70 -17.59 -11.72
C PHE A 662 -30.57 -17.33 -12.72
N GLU A 663 -30.89 -17.10 -13.99
CA GLU A 663 -29.89 -16.78 -15.03
C GLU A 663 -29.63 -15.27 -15.09
N VAL A 664 -28.36 -14.87 -15.05
CA VAL A 664 -27.93 -13.45 -15.07
C VAL A 664 -28.51 -12.68 -16.26
N THR A 665 -28.65 -13.31 -17.42
CA THR A 665 -29.20 -12.69 -18.64
C THR A 665 -30.67 -12.28 -18.52
N ASN A 666 -31.39 -12.79 -17.52
CA ASN A 666 -32.80 -12.48 -17.27
C ASN A 666 -33.01 -11.39 -16.22
N ILE A 667 -31.96 -10.82 -15.60
CA ILE A 667 -32.08 -9.81 -14.52
C ILE A 667 -33.01 -8.66 -14.92
N THR A 668 -32.85 -8.11 -16.13
CA THR A 668 -33.66 -6.97 -16.60
C THR A 668 -35.02 -7.34 -17.20
N SER A 669 -35.28 -8.63 -17.46
CA SER A 669 -36.50 -9.10 -18.12
C SER A 669 -37.47 -9.81 -17.17
N ASP A 670 -36.97 -10.41 -16.09
CA ASP A 670 -37.74 -11.10 -15.04
C ASP A 670 -37.36 -10.62 -13.63
N ILE A 671 -37.51 -9.31 -13.39
CA ILE A 671 -37.21 -8.68 -12.09
C ILE A 671 -38.05 -9.29 -10.96
N ASN A 672 -39.33 -9.60 -11.22
CA ASN A 672 -40.20 -10.20 -10.21
C ASN A 672 -39.77 -11.62 -9.83
N GLY A 673 -39.31 -12.41 -10.80
CA GLY A 673 -38.74 -13.73 -10.54
C GLY A 673 -37.47 -13.66 -9.69
N LEU A 674 -36.59 -12.70 -10.00
CA LEU A 674 -35.38 -12.44 -9.21
C LEU A 674 -35.71 -12.02 -7.77
N LEU A 675 -36.58 -11.02 -7.60
CA LEU A 675 -36.99 -10.54 -6.28
C LEU A 675 -37.67 -11.63 -5.46
N ALA A 676 -38.42 -12.55 -6.09
CA ALA A 676 -39.02 -13.68 -5.39
C ALA A 676 -37.97 -14.67 -4.85
N GLN A 677 -36.86 -14.89 -5.57
CA GLN A 677 -35.73 -15.70 -5.08
C GLN A 677 -35.02 -14.99 -3.93
N ILE A 678 -34.74 -13.70 -4.06
CA ILE A 678 -34.12 -12.87 -3.03
C ILE A 678 -34.99 -12.83 -1.76
N ASP A 679 -36.29 -12.58 -1.90
CA ASP A 679 -37.23 -12.55 -0.77
C ASP A 679 -37.29 -13.89 -0.02
N SER A 680 -36.94 -15.02 -0.66
CA SER A 680 -36.87 -16.31 0.01
C SER A 680 -35.66 -16.47 0.93
N LEU A 681 -34.64 -15.62 0.75
CA LEU A 681 -33.42 -15.55 1.56
C LEU A 681 -33.52 -14.55 2.72
N LYS A 682 -34.66 -13.88 2.91
CA LYS A 682 -34.83 -12.91 3.99
C LYS A 682 -34.56 -13.57 5.36
N PRO A 683 -33.76 -12.93 6.22
CA PRO A 683 -33.50 -13.44 7.56
C PRO A 683 -34.78 -13.54 8.39
N GLN A 684 -34.79 -14.37 9.42
CA GLN A 684 -35.90 -14.36 10.37
C GLN A 684 -35.91 -13.01 11.12
N SER A 685 -37.07 -12.62 11.66
CA SER A 685 -37.20 -11.34 12.36
C SER A 685 -36.19 -11.22 13.50
N GLY A 686 -35.24 -10.30 13.37
CA GLY A 686 -34.21 -10.01 14.37
C GLY A 686 -32.88 -10.74 14.17
N GLU A 687 -32.72 -11.52 13.08
CA GLU A 687 -31.42 -12.02 12.63
C GLU A 687 -30.75 -10.95 11.75
N ASP A 688 -29.45 -10.74 11.97
CA ASP A 688 -28.64 -9.82 11.16
C ASP A 688 -28.34 -10.43 9.79
N SER A 689 -28.20 -9.56 8.79
CA SER A 689 -27.92 -9.97 7.41
C SER A 689 -27.26 -8.84 6.63
N ILE A 690 -26.22 -9.18 5.87
CA ILE A 690 -25.41 -8.22 5.10
C ILE A 690 -26.21 -7.61 3.94
N ASN A 691 -26.99 -8.43 3.22
CA ASN A 691 -27.76 -8.00 2.06
C ASN A 691 -29.18 -7.50 2.40
N PHE A 692 -29.58 -7.47 3.68
CA PHE A 692 -30.88 -6.96 4.15
C PHE A 692 -30.71 -5.97 5.29
N ASN A 693 -30.49 -4.71 4.93
CA ASN A 693 -30.20 -3.61 5.85
C ASN A 693 -31.48 -2.85 6.24
N THR A 694 -31.59 -2.48 7.51
CA THR A 694 -32.61 -1.56 7.99
C THR A 694 -31.97 -0.21 8.29
N TRP A 695 -32.36 0.82 7.54
CA TRP A 695 -31.89 2.19 7.76
C TRP A 695 -32.65 2.83 8.90
N ASN A 696 -31.93 3.20 9.97
CA ASN A 696 -32.47 3.82 11.17
C ASN A 696 -31.90 5.21 11.47
N GLN A 697 -30.73 5.53 10.92
CA GLN A 697 -30.01 6.79 11.12
C GLN A 697 -29.04 7.02 9.96
N GLN A 698 -28.53 8.26 9.86
CA GLN A 698 -27.49 8.58 8.88
C GLN A 698 -26.25 7.70 9.11
N PRO A 699 -25.59 7.22 8.04
CA PRO A 699 -24.33 6.48 8.18
C PRO A 699 -23.24 7.41 8.74
N TRP A 700 -22.18 6.84 9.32
CA TRP A 700 -20.90 7.51 9.59
C TRP A 700 -19.82 6.45 9.46
N ASN A 701 -19.03 6.54 8.38
CA ASN A 701 -18.07 5.52 7.99
C ASN A 701 -16.66 6.14 7.91
N PRO A 702 -16.01 6.41 9.05
CA PRO A 702 -14.69 7.03 9.06
C PRO A 702 -13.68 6.05 8.49
N PHE A 703 -12.96 6.48 7.44
CA PHE A 703 -11.99 5.61 6.75
C PHE A 703 -10.61 6.27 6.61
N ALA A 704 -10.51 7.57 6.83
CA ALA A 704 -9.26 8.31 6.72
C ALA A 704 -9.24 9.56 7.60
N PHE A 705 -8.07 10.17 7.72
CA PHE A 705 -7.95 11.55 8.21
C PHE A 705 -7.02 12.40 7.35
N GLU A 706 -7.32 13.68 7.33
CA GLU A 706 -6.42 14.74 6.85
C GLU A 706 -5.74 15.38 8.05
N TRP A 707 -4.44 15.56 7.98
CA TRP A 707 -3.63 16.11 9.07
C TRP A 707 -2.79 17.30 8.61
N ASN A 708 -2.63 18.28 9.50
CA ASN A 708 -1.63 19.34 9.43
C ASN A 708 -0.78 19.28 10.71
N VAL A 709 0.53 19.17 10.55
CA VAL A 709 1.46 19.18 11.69
C VAL A 709 2.46 20.32 11.57
N LEU A 710 2.83 20.85 12.73
CA LEU A 710 3.94 21.79 12.88
C LEU A 710 5.15 21.03 13.44
N ASN A 711 6.25 21.00 12.68
CA ASN A 711 7.52 20.41 13.10
C ASN A 711 8.50 21.49 13.57
N TYR A 712 9.08 21.31 14.76
CA TYR A 712 10.02 22.22 15.40
C TYR A 712 11.40 21.55 15.48
N PRO A 713 12.15 21.47 14.37
CA PRO A 713 13.38 20.68 14.31
C PRO A 713 14.46 21.20 15.27
N SER A 714 15.30 20.29 15.76
CA SER A 714 16.50 20.66 16.54
C SER A 714 17.58 21.23 15.62
N ARG A 715 17.57 22.55 15.41
CA ARG A 715 18.47 23.29 14.51
C ARG A 715 18.80 24.67 15.07
N GLU A 716 20.03 25.12 14.83
CA GLU A 716 20.43 26.49 15.16
C GLU A 716 19.73 27.50 14.23
N MET A 717 19.25 28.61 14.80
CA MET A 717 18.71 29.74 14.05
C MET A 717 19.61 30.97 14.24
N THR A 718 19.86 31.70 13.14
CA THR A 718 20.54 33.00 13.18
C THR A 718 19.73 34.01 12.38
N GLU A 719 19.36 35.14 12.99
CA GLU A 719 18.55 36.20 12.36
C GLU A 719 17.22 35.70 11.73
N GLY A 720 16.62 34.66 12.31
CA GLY A 720 15.37 34.07 11.81
C GLY A 720 15.54 33.04 10.69
N VAL A 721 16.78 32.71 10.32
CA VAL A 721 17.10 31.72 9.28
C VAL A 721 17.70 30.47 9.91
N VAL A 722 17.20 29.30 9.51
CA VAL A 722 17.73 28.00 9.95
C VAL A 722 19.10 27.75 9.32
N GLN A 723 20.08 27.41 10.16
CA GLN A 723 21.47 27.18 9.77
C GLN A 723 21.74 25.72 9.45
N ASP A 724 22.78 25.42 8.66
CA ASP A 724 23.28 24.07 8.42
C ASP A 724 23.58 23.30 9.72
N TYR A 725 23.54 21.97 9.67
CA TYR A 725 23.86 21.13 10.82
C TYR A 725 25.30 21.33 11.30
N GLN A 726 25.46 21.62 12.59
CA GLN A 726 26.78 21.60 13.23
C GLN A 726 27.28 20.17 13.36
N ALA A 727 28.61 19.97 13.26
CA ALA A 727 29.21 18.63 13.33
C ALA A 727 28.86 17.83 14.60
N ASN A 728 28.56 18.52 15.71
CA ASN A 728 28.19 17.92 16.99
C ASN A 728 26.68 18.02 17.28
N GLN A 729 25.80 18.25 16.29
CA GLN A 729 24.36 18.50 16.53
C GLN A 729 23.72 17.49 17.49
N ILE A 730 23.92 16.18 17.26
CA ILE A 730 23.37 15.14 18.13
C ILE A 730 24.04 15.16 19.51
N LEU A 731 25.38 15.22 19.54
CA LEU A 731 26.15 15.17 20.79
C LEU A 731 25.91 16.37 21.70
N ASP A 732 25.62 17.55 21.14
CA ASP A 732 25.40 18.78 21.90
C ASP A 732 23.99 18.86 22.50
N ASN A 733 23.02 18.13 21.92
CA ASN A 733 21.61 18.21 22.30
C ASN A 733 21.05 16.93 22.97
N TYR A 734 21.61 15.75 22.67
CA TYR A 734 21.10 14.46 23.14
C TYR A 734 22.15 13.66 23.93
N SER A 735 21.71 12.75 24.81
CA SER A 735 22.53 11.75 25.50
C SER A 735 21.94 10.35 25.39
N LEU A 736 22.82 9.34 25.39
CA LEU A 736 22.47 7.93 25.52
C LEU A 736 22.90 7.48 26.92
N GLU A 737 21.95 7.30 27.83
CA GLU A 737 22.24 6.89 29.20
C GLU A 737 22.74 5.43 29.28
N PRO A 738 23.48 5.03 30.34
CA PRO A 738 23.93 3.67 30.52
C PRO A 738 22.78 2.66 30.46
N ASN A 739 22.90 1.68 29.57
CA ASN A 739 21.87 0.68 29.27
C ASN A 739 20.59 1.24 28.62
N ALA A 740 20.51 2.52 28.25
CA ALA A 740 19.43 3.01 27.41
C ALA A 740 19.62 2.50 25.97
N ILE A 741 18.50 2.37 25.27
CA ILE A 741 18.43 1.94 23.86
C ILE A 741 18.18 3.12 22.91
N ASP A 742 17.87 4.30 23.46
CA ASP A 742 17.44 5.46 22.69
C ASP A 742 18.07 6.75 23.22
N LEU A 743 18.22 7.72 22.32
CA LEU A 743 18.75 9.05 22.62
C LEU A 743 17.67 9.89 23.28
N GLN A 744 17.99 10.48 24.42
CA GLN A 744 17.12 11.41 25.13
C GLN A 744 17.62 12.84 25.00
N LEU A 745 16.68 13.79 24.92
CA LEU A 745 17.00 15.20 24.94
C LEU A 745 17.65 15.56 26.27
N LYS A 746 18.78 16.28 26.23
CA LYS A 746 19.41 16.78 27.45
C LYS A 746 18.53 17.87 28.08
N PRO A 747 18.43 17.93 29.42
CA PRO A 747 17.65 18.98 30.08
C PRO A 747 18.09 20.39 29.65
N GLY A 748 17.13 21.24 29.25
CA GLY A 748 17.37 22.62 28.82
C GLY A 748 17.80 22.77 27.36
N LYS A 749 17.80 21.70 26.56
CA LYS A 749 18.10 21.72 25.12
C LYS A 749 16.88 21.86 24.21
N GLU A 750 15.70 22.02 24.80
CA GLU A 750 14.47 22.44 24.13
C GLU A 750 14.66 23.82 23.46
N SER A 751 15.53 24.68 24.01
CA SER A 751 15.88 25.98 23.42
C SER A 751 16.66 25.87 22.11
N SER A 752 17.11 24.67 21.72
CA SER A 752 17.77 24.42 20.43
C SER A 752 16.77 24.13 19.31
N PHE A 753 15.47 24.12 19.60
CA PHE A 753 14.43 23.90 18.60
C PHE A 753 14.10 25.22 17.89
N VAL A 754 13.73 25.13 16.62
CA VAL A 754 13.26 26.27 15.83
C VAL A 754 11.99 26.85 16.49
N GLU A 755 11.90 28.18 16.61
CA GLU A 755 10.80 28.85 17.34
C GLU A 755 9.45 28.81 16.58
N ASN A 756 9.49 28.80 15.24
CA ASN A 756 8.30 28.69 14.39
C ASN A 756 8.32 27.32 13.71
N GLY A 757 7.30 26.49 13.96
CA GLY A 757 7.22 25.17 13.34
C GLY A 757 6.95 25.27 11.83
N ASN A 758 7.54 24.36 11.07
CA ASN A 758 7.23 24.17 9.65
C ASN A 758 5.93 23.38 9.51
N SER A 759 5.02 23.85 8.65
CA SER A 759 3.73 23.20 8.41
C SER A 759 3.87 22.13 7.34
N TYR A 760 3.33 20.94 7.63
CA TYR A 760 3.24 19.82 6.70
C TYR A 760 1.84 19.25 6.74
N THR A 761 1.28 18.94 5.57
CA THR A 761 -0.06 18.38 5.45
C THR A 761 -0.04 17.05 4.72
N GLY A 762 -0.98 16.17 5.06
CA GLY A 762 -1.13 14.91 4.35
C GLY A 762 -2.46 14.22 4.64
N PHE A 763 -2.61 13.05 4.03
CA PHE A 763 -3.79 12.20 4.11
C PHE A 763 -3.37 10.80 4.55
N SER A 764 -4.15 10.14 5.40
CA SER A 764 -3.82 8.81 5.91
C SER A 764 -5.07 7.97 6.11
N ILE A 765 -5.04 6.72 5.63
CA ILE A 765 -6.19 5.79 5.69
C ILE A 765 -6.18 5.07 7.03
N LEU A 766 -7.29 5.11 7.75
CA LEU A 766 -7.44 4.52 9.07
C LEU A 766 -7.47 2.99 9.02
N THR A 767 -7.03 2.35 10.10
CA THR A 767 -7.13 0.90 10.28
C THR A 767 -7.46 0.54 11.74
N PRO A 768 -8.33 -0.46 11.97
CA PRO A 768 -8.61 -0.99 13.31
C PRO A 768 -7.55 -1.98 13.83
N SER A 769 -6.55 -2.32 13.00
CA SER A 769 -5.61 -3.44 13.24
C SER A 769 -4.94 -3.45 14.61
N VAL A 770 -4.61 -2.28 15.17
CA VAL A 770 -3.94 -2.19 16.49
C VAL A 770 -4.82 -2.74 17.63
N GLY A 771 -6.13 -2.51 17.57
CA GLY A 771 -7.06 -2.98 18.59
C GLY A 771 -7.26 -4.49 18.49
N GLU A 772 -7.42 -4.99 17.27
CA GLU A 772 -7.54 -6.42 16.98
C GLU A 772 -6.27 -7.18 17.39
N GLU A 773 -5.10 -6.64 17.09
CA GLU A 773 -3.81 -7.23 17.45
C GLU A 773 -3.65 -7.32 18.98
N LEU A 774 -3.88 -6.21 19.70
CA LEU A 774 -3.76 -6.23 21.16
C LEU A 774 -4.74 -7.22 21.80
N SER A 775 -6.01 -7.22 21.38
CA SER A 775 -7.02 -8.17 21.86
C SER A 775 -6.58 -9.62 21.64
N GLY A 776 -6.09 -9.94 20.43
CA GLY A 776 -5.56 -11.26 20.13
C GLY A 776 -4.33 -11.65 20.96
N GLN A 777 -3.42 -10.71 21.24
CA GLN A 777 -2.26 -10.94 22.11
C GLN A 777 -2.68 -11.17 23.58
N LEU A 778 -3.65 -10.40 24.08
CA LEU A 778 -4.19 -10.53 25.43
C LEU A 778 -4.85 -11.89 25.64
N THR A 779 -5.72 -12.31 24.73
CA THR A 779 -6.36 -13.64 24.76
C THR A 779 -5.30 -14.73 24.82
N ARG A 780 -4.34 -14.72 23.88
CA ARG A 780 -3.26 -15.73 23.83
C ARG A 780 -2.42 -15.76 25.11
N TYR A 781 -2.13 -14.60 25.70
CA TYR A 781 -1.39 -14.52 26.96
C TYR A 781 -2.17 -15.09 28.14
N LEU A 782 -3.45 -14.70 28.29
CA LEU A 782 -4.31 -15.16 29.38
C LEU A 782 -4.63 -16.66 29.27
N ASP A 783 -4.85 -17.17 28.06
CA ASP A 783 -5.03 -18.59 27.79
C ASP A 783 -3.80 -19.41 28.18
N ALA A 784 -2.60 -18.87 27.96
CA ALA A 784 -1.36 -19.57 28.28
C ALA A 784 -0.99 -19.47 29.76
N GLN A 785 -1.19 -18.31 30.40
CA GLN A 785 -0.66 -18.02 31.74
C GLN A 785 -1.70 -18.14 32.86
N LEU A 786 -2.98 -17.86 32.58
CA LEU A 786 -4.04 -17.79 33.59
C LEU A 786 -4.96 -19.01 33.56
N LEU A 787 -5.53 -19.34 32.39
CA LEU A 787 -6.55 -20.37 32.26
C LEU A 787 -6.13 -21.76 32.74
N PRO A 788 -4.88 -22.25 32.54
CA PRO A 788 -4.50 -23.59 33.00
C PRO A 788 -4.63 -23.73 34.53
N THR A 789 -4.30 -22.67 35.27
CA THR A 789 -4.47 -22.62 36.73
C THR A 789 -5.95 -22.55 37.10
N TYR A 790 -6.73 -21.71 36.40
CA TYR A 790 -8.17 -21.59 36.62
C TYR A 790 -8.89 -22.95 36.40
N TYR A 791 -8.59 -23.64 35.30
CA TYR A 791 -9.15 -24.95 34.96
C TYR A 791 -8.83 -25.99 36.04
N TYR A 792 -7.59 -26.00 36.51
CA TYR A 792 -7.15 -26.92 37.55
C TYR A 792 -7.86 -26.66 38.89
N GLU A 793 -7.93 -25.42 39.35
CA GLU A 793 -8.51 -25.09 40.66
C GLU A 793 -10.05 -25.22 40.67
N ASN A 794 -10.71 -24.92 39.54
CA ASN A 794 -12.16 -24.97 39.41
C ASN A 794 -12.69 -26.30 38.83
N ASN A 795 -11.80 -27.26 38.51
CA ASN A 795 -12.13 -28.57 37.94
C ASN A 795 -12.95 -28.50 36.64
N ILE A 796 -12.53 -27.66 35.69
CA ILE A 796 -13.18 -27.51 34.39
C ILE A 796 -12.84 -28.72 33.48
N PRO A 797 -13.83 -29.46 32.93
CA PRO A 797 -13.60 -30.60 32.04
C PRO A 797 -12.81 -30.22 30.78
N GLU A 798 -11.96 -31.12 30.25
CA GLU A 798 -11.21 -30.88 29.00
C GLU A 798 -12.13 -30.58 27.81
N ASP A 799 -13.31 -31.23 27.73
CA ASP A 799 -14.29 -31.00 26.67
C ASP A 799 -14.88 -29.58 26.69
N ASP A 800 -14.82 -28.90 27.84
CA ASP A 800 -15.31 -27.52 28.02
C ASP A 800 -14.18 -26.49 27.86
N GLN A 801 -12.92 -26.89 27.70
CA GLN A 801 -11.76 -25.99 27.51
C GLN A 801 -11.64 -25.59 26.03
N THR A 802 -12.60 -24.80 25.56
CA THR A 802 -12.65 -24.30 24.18
C THR A 802 -11.74 -23.07 23.99
N PRO A 803 -11.35 -22.75 22.73
CA PRO A 803 -10.64 -21.50 22.42
C PRO A 803 -11.40 -20.24 22.88
N ASP A 804 -12.73 -20.29 22.90
CA ASP A 804 -13.58 -19.15 23.27
C ASP A 804 -13.95 -19.14 24.77
N TYR A 805 -13.38 -20.04 25.58
CA TYR A 805 -13.76 -20.15 26.99
C TYR A 805 -13.56 -18.84 27.76
N LEU A 806 -12.46 -18.13 27.48
CA LEU A 806 -12.14 -16.86 28.14
C LEU A 806 -13.21 -15.81 27.86
N SER A 807 -13.56 -15.58 26.58
CA SER A 807 -14.53 -14.57 26.19
C SER A 807 -15.93 -14.90 26.72
N GLU A 808 -16.32 -16.18 26.72
CA GLU A 808 -17.61 -16.62 27.28
C GLU A 808 -17.71 -16.51 28.81
N ASN A 809 -16.58 -16.58 29.52
CA ASN A 809 -16.55 -16.67 30.99
C ASN A 809 -15.70 -15.58 31.66
N PHE A 810 -15.40 -14.49 30.96
CA PHE A 810 -14.42 -13.47 31.34
C PHE A 810 -14.62 -12.94 32.77
N GLU A 811 -15.83 -12.46 33.08
CA GLU A 811 -16.19 -11.93 34.41
C GLU A 811 -15.96 -12.92 35.55
N THR A 812 -16.21 -14.22 35.30
CA THR A 812 -16.02 -15.27 36.31
C THR A 812 -14.54 -15.54 36.54
N VAL A 813 -13.75 -15.62 35.45
CA VAL A 813 -12.30 -15.83 35.50
C VAL A 813 -11.61 -14.65 36.17
N LYS A 814 -11.94 -13.41 35.79
CA LYS A 814 -11.41 -12.18 36.38
C LYS A 814 -11.72 -12.12 37.88
N SER A 815 -12.99 -12.32 38.26
CA SER A 815 -13.40 -12.29 39.66
C SER A 815 -12.71 -13.36 40.51
N TRP A 816 -12.46 -14.56 39.95
CA TRP A 816 -11.71 -15.61 40.63
C TRP A 816 -10.26 -15.18 40.89
N TYR A 817 -9.58 -14.63 39.88
CA TYR A 817 -8.19 -14.20 39.99
C TYR A 817 -8.04 -13.07 41.02
N GLU A 818 -8.91 -12.07 40.99
CA GLU A 818 -8.92 -10.97 41.97
C GLU A 818 -9.26 -11.42 43.39
N ALA A 819 -9.95 -12.55 43.55
CA ALA A 819 -10.32 -13.12 44.85
C ALA A 819 -9.20 -13.96 45.50
N THR A 820 -8.10 -14.22 44.79
CA THR A 820 -6.96 -14.96 45.35
C THR A 820 -6.32 -14.20 46.51
N ASP A 821 -5.84 -14.93 47.53
CA ASP A 821 -5.20 -14.33 48.71
C ASP A 821 -3.99 -13.46 48.34
N ASP A 822 -3.29 -13.82 47.25
CA ASP A 822 -2.13 -13.09 46.74
C ASP A 822 -2.51 -11.71 46.18
N VAL A 823 -3.62 -11.60 45.45
CA VAL A 823 -4.06 -10.35 44.80
C VAL A 823 -4.81 -9.42 45.75
N GLN A 824 -5.64 -9.94 46.67
CA GLN A 824 -6.41 -9.12 47.62
C GLN A 824 -5.53 -8.26 48.54
N GLY A 825 -4.29 -8.70 48.79
CA GLY A 825 -3.32 -7.98 49.62
C GLY A 825 -2.47 -6.96 48.87
N MET A 826 -2.55 -6.88 47.54
CA MET A 826 -1.67 -6.03 46.72
C MET A 826 -2.03 -4.55 46.84
N THR A 827 -1.01 -3.71 46.96
CA THR A 827 -1.12 -2.25 46.73
C THR A 827 -1.36 -1.97 45.24
N ASP A 828 -1.78 -0.75 44.91
CA ASP A 828 -1.95 -0.35 43.50
C ASP A 828 -0.64 -0.45 42.71
N GLU A 829 0.50 -0.19 43.34
CA GLU A 829 1.83 -0.38 42.75
C GLU A 829 2.12 -1.85 42.44
N GLN A 830 1.74 -2.76 43.35
CA GLN A 830 1.93 -4.20 43.16
C GLN A 830 1.00 -4.74 42.08
N LYS A 831 -0.25 -4.25 42.00
CA LYS A 831 -1.20 -4.58 40.93
C LYS A 831 -0.71 -4.09 39.58
N ALA A 832 -0.20 -2.86 39.51
CA ALA A 832 0.39 -2.32 38.30
C ALA A 832 1.63 -3.09 37.85
N GLN A 833 2.33 -3.77 38.77
CA GLN A 833 3.48 -4.64 38.48
C GLN A 833 3.09 -6.10 38.16
N ASP A 834 1.83 -6.49 38.35
CA ASP A 834 1.31 -7.81 38.04
C ASP A 834 0.76 -7.85 36.61
N THR A 835 1.47 -8.57 35.73
CA THR A 835 1.12 -8.65 34.30
C THR A 835 -0.21 -9.33 34.03
N ILE A 836 -0.63 -10.30 34.84
CA ILE A 836 -1.94 -10.94 34.68
C ILE A 836 -3.04 -9.94 35.07
N TYR A 837 -2.85 -9.20 36.17
CA TYR A 837 -3.79 -8.16 36.57
C TYR A 837 -3.95 -7.07 35.51
N VAL A 838 -2.83 -6.57 34.96
CA VAL A 838 -2.84 -5.57 33.88
C VAL A 838 -3.47 -6.14 32.61
N ALA A 839 -3.18 -7.39 32.23
CA ALA A 839 -3.77 -8.03 31.06
C ALA A 839 -5.30 -8.22 31.18
N LEU A 840 -5.79 -8.65 32.34
CA LEU A 840 -7.23 -8.75 32.62
C LEU A 840 -7.92 -7.38 32.56
N TRP A 841 -7.30 -6.36 33.17
CA TRP A 841 -7.82 -4.99 33.11
C TRP A 841 -7.87 -4.47 31.66
N ALA A 842 -6.80 -4.67 30.89
CA ALA A 842 -6.74 -4.23 29.50
C ALA A 842 -7.75 -4.96 28.61
N TYR A 843 -7.92 -6.27 28.81
CA TYR A 843 -8.91 -7.07 28.09
C TYR A 843 -10.32 -6.50 28.27
N GLU A 844 -10.70 -6.20 29.52
CA GLU A 844 -11.99 -5.56 29.83
C GLU A 844 -12.15 -4.19 29.15
N GLN A 845 -11.08 -3.39 29.07
CA GLN A 845 -11.15 -2.11 28.34
C GLN A 845 -11.36 -2.33 26.85
N MET A 846 -10.66 -3.30 26.26
CA MET A 846 -10.70 -3.59 24.83
C MET A 846 -12.07 -4.12 24.35
N GLU A 847 -12.86 -4.77 25.22
CA GLU A 847 -14.22 -5.22 24.88
C GLU A 847 -15.16 -4.09 24.44
N THR A 848 -14.87 -2.85 24.84
CA THR A 848 -15.71 -1.67 24.53
C THR A 848 -14.97 -0.56 23.79
N LEU A 849 -13.67 -0.71 23.58
CA LEU A 849 -12.83 0.33 22.99
C LEU A 849 -12.88 0.28 21.47
N ASP A 850 -13.72 1.12 20.88
CA ASP A 850 -13.64 1.46 19.47
C ASP A 850 -12.40 2.35 19.23
N CYS A 851 -11.42 1.84 18.48
CA CYS A 851 -10.21 2.57 18.15
C CYS A 851 -9.69 2.29 16.74
N GLN A 852 -9.05 3.29 16.14
CA GLN A 852 -8.32 3.17 14.89
C GLN A 852 -6.99 3.93 15.02
N ALA A 853 -5.93 3.41 14.39
CA ALA A 853 -4.63 4.07 14.39
C ALA A 853 -4.05 4.14 12.99
N GLN A 854 -3.32 5.21 12.70
CA GLN A 854 -2.49 5.28 11.50
C GLN A 854 -1.30 6.22 11.72
N THR A 855 -0.25 6.04 10.92
CA THR A 855 0.85 6.99 10.79
C THR A 855 0.39 8.35 10.30
N ILE A 856 1.14 9.40 10.65
CA ILE A 856 1.19 10.68 9.93
C ILE A 856 1.98 10.44 8.63
N GLY A 857 1.34 9.69 7.72
CA GLY A 857 2.03 8.97 6.65
C GLY A 857 2.71 9.88 5.63
N GLY A 858 3.98 9.62 5.35
CA GLY A 858 4.79 10.41 4.43
C GLY A 858 5.54 11.57 5.09
N PHE A 859 5.38 11.77 6.41
CA PHE A 859 6.07 12.85 7.13
C PHE A 859 7.60 12.78 6.97
N ASN A 860 8.21 11.60 7.15
CA ASN A 860 9.66 11.42 7.00
C ASN A 860 10.15 11.72 5.57
N ASP A 861 9.35 11.45 4.53
CA ASP A 861 9.69 11.79 3.15
C ASP A 861 9.52 13.30 2.90
N THR A 862 8.50 13.89 3.51
CA THR A 862 8.17 15.32 3.38
C THR A 862 9.26 16.22 3.96
N ILE A 863 9.82 15.88 5.14
CA ILE A 863 10.95 16.63 5.74
C ILE A 863 12.28 16.46 4.97
N MET A 864 12.30 15.57 3.99
CA MET A 864 13.37 15.43 2.99
C MET A 864 13.11 16.22 1.71
N LEU A 865 12.04 17.04 1.67
CA LEU A 865 11.57 17.80 0.51
C LEU A 865 11.11 16.91 -0.65
N SER A 866 10.51 15.76 -0.33
CA SER A 866 10.02 14.79 -1.33
C SER A 866 8.70 14.21 -0.87
N GLN A 867 7.60 14.92 -1.11
CA GLN A 867 6.27 14.45 -0.72
C GLN A 867 5.73 13.49 -1.80
N PRO A 868 5.38 12.22 -1.49
CA PRO A 868 4.80 11.32 -2.49
C PRO A 868 3.54 11.92 -3.12
N THR A 869 3.37 11.77 -4.44
CA THR A 869 2.21 12.28 -5.18
C THR A 869 1.62 11.21 -6.12
N LEU A 870 0.47 11.52 -6.73
CA LEU A 870 -0.19 10.70 -7.74
C LEU A 870 0.75 10.43 -8.92
N GLN A 871 0.93 9.17 -9.26
CA GLN A 871 1.73 8.78 -10.42
C GLN A 871 0.95 9.05 -11.71
N LEU A 872 1.54 9.87 -12.58
CA LEU A 872 1.13 10.06 -13.96
C LEU A 872 2.27 9.68 -14.90
N GLU A 873 1.96 9.31 -16.14
CA GLU A 873 2.98 9.12 -17.16
C GLU A 873 3.77 10.43 -17.36
N VAL A 874 5.10 10.34 -17.37
CA VAL A 874 5.99 11.49 -17.63
C VAL A 874 5.72 12.01 -19.03
N ASP A 875 5.09 13.17 -19.16
CA ASP A 875 4.67 13.73 -20.44
C ASP A 875 4.50 15.25 -20.38
N ASP A 876 4.84 15.93 -21.49
CA ASP A 876 4.50 17.33 -21.73
C ASP A 876 3.68 17.43 -23.03
N PRO A 877 2.35 17.26 -22.93
CA PRO A 877 1.48 17.26 -24.11
C PRO A 877 1.40 18.65 -24.78
N LEU A 878 1.81 19.71 -24.08
CA LEU A 878 1.76 21.07 -24.61
C LEU A 878 3.06 21.46 -25.31
N SER A 879 4.16 20.74 -25.08
CA SER A 879 5.45 21.00 -25.71
C SER A 879 5.32 21.12 -27.23
N THR A 880 6.05 22.08 -27.81
CA THR A 880 6.26 22.21 -29.26
C THR A 880 7.74 22.16 -29.62
N ASN A 881 8.59 21.77 -28.67
CA ASN A 881 10.03 21.68 -28.86
C ASN A 881 10.42 20.22 -29.01
N ASP A 882 10.78 19.82 -30.23
CA ASP A 882 11.16 18.43 -30.55
C ASP A 882 12.30 17.90 -29.67
N VAL A 883 13.22 18.76 -29.23
CA VAL A 883 14.33 18.37 -28.34
C VAL A 883 13.85 18.10 -26.92
N ALA A 884 12.88 18.90 -26.43
CA ALA A 884 12.29 18.69 -25.11
C ALA A 884 11.42 17.42 -25.08
N GLN A 885 10.63 17.20 -26.15
CA GLN A 885 9.87 15.97 -26.33
C GLN A 885 10.77 14.74 -26.41
N PHE A 886 11.88 14.82 -27.16
CA PHE A 886 12.85 13.74 -27.27
C PHE A 886 13.41 13.32 -25.89
N ILE A 887 13.82 14.28 -25.06
CA ILE A 887 14.32 13.97 -23.71
C ILE A 887 13.21 13.47 -22.80
N THR A 888 12.03 14.07 -22.85
CA THR A 888 10.88 13.65 -22.03
C THR A 888 10.47 12.20 -22.32
N ASP A 889 10.41 11.81 -23.59
CA ASP A 889 10.18 10.43 -24.02
C ASP A 889 11.27 9.49 -23.48
N GLN A 890 12.55 9.87 -23.57
CA GLN A 890 13.64 9.06 -23.02
C GLN A 890 13.59 8.95 -21.49
N VAL A 891 13.20 10.02 -20.79
CA VAL A 891 12.98 10.01 -19.33
C VAL A 891 11.85 9.05 -18.98
N ARG A 892 10.70 9.18 -19.64
CA ARG A 892 9.53 8.29 -19.48
C ARG A 892 9.92 6.82 -19.60
N TRP A 893 10.57 6.43 -20.69
CA TRP A 893 10.94 5.03 -20.91
C TRP A 893 12.02 4.52 -19.95
N THR A 894 12.91 5.39 -19.47
CA THR A 894 14.00 4.99 -18.56
C THR A 894 13.49 4.85 -17.12
N LEU A 895 12.57 5.71 -16.69
CA LEU A 895 11.93 5.59 -15.38
C LEU A 895 11.00 4.38 -15.31
N GLY A 896 10.26 4.12 -16.39
CA GLY A 896 9.25 3.07 -16.46
C GLY A 896 8.08 3.34 -15.50
N ASP A 897 7.22 2.33 -15.34
CA ASP A 897 5.96 2.48 -14.61
C ASP A 897 6.07 2.21 -13.10
N SER A 898 7.26 1.89 -12.58
CA SER A 898 7.43 1.36 -11.22
C SER A 898 7.93 2.37 -10.17
N THR A 899 8.12 3.65 -10.54
CA THR A 899 8.70 4.65 -9.64
C THR A 899 7.63 5.59 -9.09
N ILE A 900 7.51 5.67 -7.75
CA ILE A 900 6.68 6.66 -7.06
C ILE A 900 7.19 8.07 -7.42
N GLN A 901 6.27 8.94 -7.82
CA GLN A 901 6.57 10.34 -8.10
C GLN A 901 6.47 11.18 -6.84
N TYR A 902 7.22 12.28 -6.79
CA TYR A 902 7.30 13.16 -5.62
C TYR A 902 7.07 14.61 -6.02
N GLU A 903 6.23 15.31 -5.26
CA GLU A 903 6.14 16.75 -5.23
C GLU A 903 7.33 17.35 -4.44
N PHE A 904 7.84 18.49 -4.90
CA PHE A 904 8.95 19.19 -4.27
C PHE A 904 8.45 20.44 -3.55
N LEU A 905 8.73 20.52 -2.26
CA LEU A 905 8.35 21.65 -1.41
C LEU A 905 9.36 22.79 -1.53
N ASP A 906 9.09 23.77 -2.40
CA ASP A 906 9.95 24.95 -2.56
C ASP A 906 9.92 25.85 -1.31
N GLY A 907 11.09 26.40 -0.95
CA GLY A 907 11.24 27.33 0.18
C GLY A 907 11.27 26.69 1.58
N ASP A 908 11.21 25.36 1.70
CA ASP A 908 11.22 24.65 2.98
C ASP A 908 12.64 24.16 3.38
N ILE A 909 12.76 23.62 4.61
CA ILE A 909 14.03 23.26 5.24
C ILE A 909 14.28 21.76 5.10
N PHE A 910 15.36 21.40 4.41
CA PHE A 910 15.88 20.05 4.37
C PHE A 910 16.32 19.55 5.77
N ASN A 911 15.63 18.54 6.30
CA ASN A 911 15.79 18.00 7.66
C ASN A 911 16.01 16.47 7.68
N PRO A 912 17.18 15.98 7.25
CA PRO A 912 17.55 14.56 7.27
C PRO A 912 17.65 13.93 8.66
N ILE A 913 17.65 14.75 9.72
CA ILE A 913 17.57 14.29 11.10
C ILE A 913 16.20 14.68 11.65
N ARG A 914 15.25 13.73 11.63
CA ARG A 914 13.98 13.87 12.36
C ARG A 914 14.30 14.02 13.84
N SER A 915 13.96 15.15 14.43
CA SER A 915 14.26 15.50 15.81
C SER A 915 13.48 16.74 16.20
N GLY A 916 13.34 17.01 17.50
CA GLY A 916 12.74 18.24 17.99
C GLY A 916 11.33 18.03 18.54
N GLY A 917 10.51 19.09 18.50
CA GLY A 917 9.11 19.05 18.92
C GLY A 917 8.16 18.94 17.74
N MET A 918 6.93 18.48 17.98
CA MET A 918 5.85 18.45 16.99
C MET A 918 4.50 18.81 17.62
N THR A 919 3.62 19.42 16.84
CA THR A 919 2.21 19.72 17.17
C THR A 919 1.32 19.24 16.04
N ILE A 920 0.20 18.59 16.36
CA ILE A 920 -0.90 18.38 15.41
C ILE A 920 -1.77 19.64 15.49
N ASP A 921 -1.71 20.46 14.45
CA ASP A 921 -2.33 21.79 14.39
C ASP A 921 -3.76 21.74 13.84
N GLN A 922 -4.01 20.82 12.89
CA GLN A 922 -5.34 20.57 12.34
C GLN A 922 -5.52 19.07 12.05
N LEU A 923 -6.70 18.53 12.33
CA LEU A 923 -7.01 17.12 12.10
C LEU A 923 -8.50 16.95 11.76
N TRP A 924 -8.80 16.42 10.57
CA TRP A 924 -10.16 16.09 10.12
C TRP A 924 -10.31 14.58 9.96
N LEU A 925 -11.28 13.98 10.63
CA LEU A 925 -11.74 12.62 10.32
C LEU A 925 -12.68 12.69 9.12
N VAL A 926 -12.47 11.84 8.12
CA VAL A 926 -13.23 11.85 6.86
C VAL A 926 -14.01 10.55 6.72
N ASP A 927 -15.29 10.67 6.36
CA ASP A 927 -16.15 9.54 6.09
C ASP A 927 -16.24 9.18 4.59
N SER A 928 -16.80 8.02 4.29
CA SER A 928 -16.93 7.52 2.91
C SER A 928 -17.75 8.42 1.97
N TYR A 929 -18.57 9.35 2.47
CA TYR A 929 -19.34 10.30 1.68
C TYR A 929 -18.64 11.66 1.48
N GLY A 930 -17.45 11.85 2.07
CA GLY A 930 -16.73 13.12 2.04
C GLY A 930 -17.17 14.10 3.12
N ARG A 931 -18.02 13.69 4.07
CA ARG A 931 -18.27 14.50 5.26
C ARG A 931 -17.06 14.38 6.18
N HIS A 932 -16.82 15.42 6.98
CA HIS A 932 -15.73 15.42 7.92
C HIS A 932 -16.18 15.77 9.34
N PHE A 933 -15.45 15.25 10.31
CA PHE A 933 -15.53 15.65 11.71
C PHE A 933 -14.22 16.35 12.08
N THR A 934 -14.31 17.60 12.52
CA THR A 934 -13.13 18.37 12.94
C THR A 934 -12.67 17.92 14.33
N VAL A 935 -11.57 17.16 14.39
CA VAL A 935 -11.00 16.68 15.65
C VAL A 935 -10.12 17.74 16.32
N ILE A 936 -9.28 18.41 15.53
CA ILE A 936 -8.47 19.54 15.97
C ILE A 936 -8.75 20.72 15.03
N ASP A 937 -9.22 21.82 15.61
CA ASP A 937 -9.36 23.12 14.95
C ASP A 937 -8.24 24.05 15.44
N PRO A 938 -7.40 24.60 14.54
CA PRO A 938 -6.31 25.49 14.91
C PRO A 938 -6.77 26.75 15.66
N ASN A 939 -8.06 27.11 15.58
CA ASN A 939 -8.65 28.27 16.25
C ASN A 939 -9.34 27.95 17.59
N ALA A 940 -9.61 26.69 17.90
CA ALA A 940 -10.45 26.28 19.04
C ALA A 940 -9.67 26.09 20.35
N GLY A 941 -8.34 26.16 20.33
CA GLY A 941 -7.46 25.91 21.48
C GLY A 941 -6.91 24.48 21.52
N GLN A 942 -6.17 24.16 22.57
CA GLN A 942 -5.43 22.90 22.67
C GLN A 942 -6.36 21.72 23.04
N VAL A 943 -6.34 20.66 22.23
CA VAL A 943 -7.03 19.39 22.50
C VAL A 943 -6.20 18.56 23.48
N ASP A 944 -6.86 17.76 24.32
CA ASP A 944 -6.19 16.82 25.22
C ASP A 944 -5.57 15.70 24.39
N LEU A 945 -4.23 15.65 24.34
CA LEU A 945 -3.46 14.70 23.57
C LEU A 945 -2.65 13.84 24.52
N VAL A 946 -2.90 12.53 24.51
CA VAL A 946 -2.07 11.58 25.25
C VAL A 946 -0.78 11.31 24.46
N THR A 947 0.35 11.34 25.13
CA THR A 947 1.64 11.03 24.52
C THR A 947 2.26 9.85 25.25
N SER A 948 2.99 8.99 24.53
CA SER A 948 3.82 7.98 25.21
C SER A 948 4.81 8.63 26.17
N SER A 949 5.22 7.90 27.19
CA SER A 949 6.17 8.37 28.20
C SER A 949 7.49 8.88 27.60
N ARG A 950 7.89 8.38 26.42
CA ARG A 950 9.12 8.76 25.70
C ARG A 950 8.95 10.03 24.86
N MET A 951 7.74 10.29 24.38
CA MET A 951 7.41 11.46 23.55
C MET A 951 6.87 12.62 24.38
N THR A 952 6.55 12.39 25.66
CA THR A 952 6.03 13.41 26.57
C THR A 952 7.06 14.52 26.80
N PRO A 953 6.74 15.79 26.53
CA PRO A 953 7.62 16.92 26.85
C PRO A 953 7.87 17.03 28.37
N PRO A 954 9.11 17.33 28.81
CA PRO A 954 9.40 17.53 30.24
C PRO A 954 8.78 18.81 30.81
N ASP A 955 8.50 19.81 29.97
CA ASP A 955 7.82 21.04 30.32
C ASP A 955 6.42 21.07 29.67
N SER A 956 5.37 21.00 30.49
CA SER A 956 3.99 21.05 30.02
C SER A 956 3.57 22.42 29.47
N SER A 957 4.43 23.44 29.57
CA SER A 957 4.24 24.76 28.96
C SER A 957 4.97 24.95 27.62
N ALA A 958 5.54 23.86 27.07
CA ALA A 958 6.16 23.88 25.75
C ALA A 958 5.18 24.29 24.64
N ILE A 959 5.70 24.92 23.59
CA ILE A 959 4.94 25.33 22.40
C ILE A 959 4.54 24.15 21.50
N TYR A 960 5.20 23.01 21.69
CA TYR A 960 4.97 21.76 20.96
C TYR A 960 4.25 20.75 21.86
N GLN A 961 3.47 19.85 21.25
CA GLN A 961 2.68 18.86 21.99
C GLN A 961 3.47 17.61 22.37
N PHE A 962 4.41 17.17 21.53
CA PHE A 962 5.24 15.99 21.78
C PHE A 962 6.65 16.10 21.19
N LEU A 963 7.55 15.25 21.66
CA LEU A 963 8.94 15.17 21.22
C LEU A 963 9.15 14.05 20.21
N LEU A 964 9.99 14.32 19.23
CA LEU A 964 10.48 13.34 18.26
C LEU A 964 11.87 12.85 18.66
N ALA A 965 12.03 11.53 18.75
CA ALA A 965 13.35 10.92 18.93
C ALA A 965 14.25 11.25 17.72
N PRO A 966 15.56 11.55 17.93
CA PRO A 966 16.48 11.80 16.85
C PRO A 966 16.65 10.54 15.98
N ARG A 967 16.28 10.65 14.71
CA ARG A 967 16.35 9.58 13.70
C ARG A 967 16.83 10.13 12.36
N LEU A 968 17.51 9.30 11.57
CA LEU A 968 17.82 9.65 10.19
C LEU A 968 16.59 9.38 9.33
N ALA A 969 15.98 10.44 8.79
CA ALA A 969 14.77 10.36 7.97
C ALA A 969 15.08 9.76 6.58
N GLN A 970 16.29 10.01 6.08
CA GLN A 970 16.80 9.37 4.87
C GLN A 970 17.18 7.90 5.11
N HIS A 971 17.21 7.11 4.04
CA HIS A 971 17.76 5.75 4.01
C HIS A 971 19.28 5.77 4.28
N ALA A 972 19.68 5.96 5.53
CA ALA A 972 21.06 5.84 5.96
C ALA A 972 21.43 4.36 6.09
N ARG A 973 21.68 3.73 4.95
CA ARG A 973 22.06 2.32 4.84
C ARG A 973 23.40 2.08 5.55
N LEU A 974 23.40 1.23 6.57
CA LEU A 974 24.60 0.77 7.26
C LEU A 974 24.56 -0.77 7.35
N ASN A 975 25.35 -1.44 6.51
CA ASN A 975 25.56 -2.89 6.64
C ASN A 975 26.74 -3.15 7.58
N PHE A 976 26.48 -3.91 8.64
CA PHE A 976 27.52 -4.37 9.56
C PHE A 976 27.97 -5.78 9.15
N HIS A 977 28.83 -5.85 8.15
CA HIS A 977 29.47 -7.10 7.73
C HIS A 977 30.51 -7.55 8.76
N TRP A 978 30.14 -8.52 9.60
CA TRP A 978 31.02 -9.04 10.65
C TRP A 978 32.16 -9.87 10.05
N LEU A 979 33.40 -9.61 10.45
CA LEU A 979 34.58 -10.37 9.99
C LEU A 979 34.83 -11.62 10.86
N SER A 980 35.34 -12.69 10.25
CA SER A 980 35.78 -13.89 10.96
C SER A 980 36.99 -13.61 11.86
N ALA A 981 36.92 -14.04 13.12
CA ALA A 981 37.94 -13.74 14.13
C ALA A 981 39.30 -14.44 13.92
N ASN A 982 39.34 -15.54 13.15
CA ASN A 982 40.49 -16.46 13.10
C ASN A 982 41.38 -16.33 11.85
N GLU A 983 41.08 -15.41 10.92
CA GLU A 983 41.83 -15.26 9.66
C GLU A 983 42.49 -13.87 9.56
N PRO A 984 43.72 -13.74 9.02
CA PRO A 984 44.44 -12.46 8.92
C PRO A 984 43.93 -11.51 7.81
N SER A 985 42.85 -11.86 7.11
CA SER A 985 42.29 -11.10 5.99
C SER A 985 40.80 -10.91 6.16
N GLU A 986 40.28 -9.80 5.61
CA GLU A 986 38.90 -9.30 5.54
C GLU A 986 37.88 -10.33 4.98
N ILE A 987 37.77 -11.49 5.62
CA ILE A 987 36.83 -12.55 5.27
C ILE A 987 35.61 -12.38 6.16
N GLU A 988 34.50 -12.05 5.53
CA GLU A 988 33.20 -11.91 6.17
C GLU A 988 32.70 -13.24 6.77
N MET A 989 31.89 -13.12 7.82
CA MET A 989 31.17 -14.22 8.43
C MET A 989 30.29 -14.91 7.40
N THR A 990 30.18 -16.23 7.53
CA THR A 990 29.13 -17.01 6.86
C THR A 990 28.34 -17.71 7.97
N THR A 991 27.15 -18.24 7.67
CA THR A 991 26.35 -19.06 8.61
C THR A 991 27.05 -20.34 9.10
N LYS A 992 28.33 -20.56 8.78
CA LYS A 992 29.18 -21.62 9.31
C LYS A 992 29.64 -21.33 10.76
N PRO A 993 29.43 -22.26 11.71
CA PRO A 993 29.92 -22.12 13.09
C PRO A 993 31.44 -21.96 13.24
N ALA A 994 32.22 -22.46 12.26
CA ALA A 994 33.69 -22.44 12.28
C ALA A 994 34.31 -21.07 11.95
N ARG A 995 33.52 -20.11 11.47
CA ARG A 995 33.95 -18.75 11.09
C ARG A 995 33.03 -17.72 11.74
N ASN A 996 33.10 -17.63 13.07
CA ASN A 996 32.32 -16.69 13.85
C ASN A 996 33.13 -15.39 14.13
N PRO A 997 32.45 -14.27 14.39
CA PRO A 997 33.10 -12.99 14.73
C PRO A 997 33.56 -12.93 16.18
N VAL A 998 33.42 -14.03 16.94
CA VAL A 998 33.71 -14.07 18.36
C VAL A 998 35.22 -14.22 18.56
N CYS A 999 35.90 -13.10 18.82
CA CYS A 999 37.33 -13.06 19.16
C CYS A 999 37.66 -13.66 20.54
N GLY A 1000 36.65 -13.99 21.34
CA GLY A 1000 36.77 -14.61 22.67
C GLY A 1000 35.56 -14.35 23.55
N TRP A 1001 35.48 -15.06 24.69
CA TRP A 1001 34.41 -14.91 25.68
C TRP A 1001 34.92 -14.13 26.89
N ILE A 1002 34.24 -13.05 27.28
CA ILE A 1002 34.45 -12.43 28.58
C ILE A 1002 33.52 -13.14 29.56
N VAL A 1003 34.08 -14.03 30.38
CA VAL A 1003 33.33 -14.70 31.45
C VAL A 1003 33.47 -13.86 32.71
N PRO A 1004 32.40 -13.19 33.21
CA PRO A 1004 32.47 -12.49 34.48
C PRO A 1004 32.75 -13.50 35.60
N ASN A 1005 33.90 -13.35 36.26
CA ASN A 1005 34.26 -14.18 37.39
C ASN A 1005 33.40 -13.78 38.59
N ARG A 1006 32.33 -14.53 38.88
CA ARG A 1006 31.62 -14.44 40.16
C ARG A 1006 32.49 -15.05 41.28
N LYS A 1007 33.48 -14.28 41.73
CA LYS A 1007 34.16 -14.44 43.02
C LYS A 1007 34.33 -13.07 43.70
N ASN A 1008 33.25 -12.61 44.34
CA ASN A 1008 33.15 -12.45 45.80
C ASN A 1008 31.74 -12.03 46.18
#